data_AF-A0A2K6MBY2-F1
#
_entry.id   AF-A0A2K6MBY2-F1
#
_cell.length_a   1.000
_cell.length_b   1.000
_cell.length_c   1.000
_cell.angle_alpha   90.00
_cell.angle_beta   90.00
_cell.angle_gamma   90.00
#
_symmetry.space_group_name_H-M   'P 1'
#
loop_
_entity.id
_entity.type
_entity.pdbx_description
1 polymer ?
#
loop_
_entity_poly.entity_id
_entity_poly.type
_entity_poly.pdbx_seq_one_letter_code
_entity_poly.pdbx_strand_id
1 'polypeptide(L)'
;MAASTGYVRLWGAARCWALRRPILAAAGGRVPTAAGAWLFRGPVITALTPMTIPDVFPHLPLIAITRNPVFPRFIKIIEVKNKKLVELLRRKVRLAQPYVGVFLKRDDNNESDVVENLDEIYHTGTFAQIHEMQDLGDKLRMIVMGHRRVHISRQLEVEPEEPEAENKHKPRRKSKRSKKEAEDELSARHPAELAIEPAPELPAEVLMVEVENVVHEDFQVTEEVKALTAEIVKTIRDIIALNPLYRESVLQMMQAGQRVVDNPIYLSDMGAALTGAESHELQDVLEETNIPKRLYKALSLLKKEFELSKLQQRLGREVEEKIKQTHRKYLLQEQLKIIKKELGLEKDDKDAIEEKFRERLKELVVPKHVMDVVDEELSKLGLLDNHSSEFNVTRNYLDWLTSIPWGKYSNENLDLVRAQAVLEEDHYGMEDVKKRILEFIAVSQLRGSTQGKILCFYGPPGVGKTSIARSIARALNREYFRFSVGGMTDVAEIKGHRRTYVGAMPGKIIQCLKKTKTENPLILIDEVDKIGRGYQGDPSSALLELLDPEQNANFLDHYLDVPVDLSKVLFICTANVTDTIPEPLRDRMEMINVSGYVAQEKLAIAERYLVPQARALCGLDESKAKLSSDVLTLLIKQYCRESGVRNLQKQVEKVLRKSAYKIVSGEAESVEVTPENLQDFVGKPVFTVERMYDVTPPGVVMGLAWTAMGGSTLFVETSLRRPQDKDAKGDKDGSLEVTGQLGEVMKESARIAYTFARAFLMQHAPANNYLVTSHIHLHVPEGATPKDGPSAGCTIVTALLSLAMGRPVRQNLAMTGEVSLTGKILPVGGIKEKTIAAKRAGVTCIVLPAENKKDFYDLAAFITEGLEVHFVEHYREIFDIAFPEEQAEAEALAVER
;
A
#
# COMPACT_ATOMS: atom_id res chain seq x y z
N MET A 1 7.26 -74.14 35.14
CA MET A 1 6.66 -75.39 34.61
C MET A 1 5.90 -75.04 33.33
N ALA A 2 6.21 -75.78 32.27
CA ALA A 2 5.45 -76.09 31.04
C ALA A 2 4.30 -75.19 30.54
N ALA A 3 4.52 -74.68 29.31
CA ALA A 3 3.78 -75.03 28.07
C ALA A 3 2.67 -74.14 27.49
N SER A 4 2.81 -73.96 26.17
CA SER A 4 1.79 -73.99 25.09
C SER A 4 1.26 -72.67 24.49
N THR A 5 1.96 -72.24 23.43
CA THR A 5 1.51 -72.08 22.02
C THR A 5 0.22 -71.32 21.65
N GLY A 6 0.38 -70.32 20.77
CA GLY A 6 -0.40 -70.25 19.50
C GLY A 6 -0.97 -68.89 19.06
N TYR A 7 -0.23 -68.16 18.21
CA TYR A 7 -0.64 -67.47 16.95
C TYR A 7 -2.08 -66.87 16.84
N VAL A 8 -2.33 -65.60 16.46
CA VAL A 8 -2.19 -65.01 15.10
C VAL A 8 -2.54 -63.49 15.11
N ARG A 9 -1.75 -62.68 14.37
CA ARG A 9 -2.00 -61.37 13.70
C ARG A 9 -2.38 -60.11 14.49
N LEU A 10 -1.46 -59.13 14.44
CA LEU A 10 -1.82 -57.73 14.20
C LEU A 10 -0.78 -57.09 13.26
N TRP A 11 -1.30 -56.55 12.17
CA TRP A 11 -0.59 -55.83 11.12
C TRP A 11 0.05 -54.55 11.66
N GLY A 12 1.34 -54.38 11.37
CA GLY A 12 2.04 -53.11 11.51
C GLY A 12 1.76 -52.22 10.30
N ALA A 13 1.20 -51.04 10.54
CA ALA A 13 1.24 -49.93 9.61
C ALA A 13 2.26 -48.92 10.14
N ALA A 14 3.45 -48.91 9.52
CA ALA A 14 4.43 -47.86 9.66
C ALA A 14 4.63 -47.22 8.29
N ARG A 15 4.20 -45.96 8.13
CA ARG A 15 4.83 -45.01 7.21
C ARG A 15 4.45 -43.56 7.52
N CYS A 16 5.52 -42.75 7.58
CA CYS A 16 5.63 -41.32 7.26
C CYS A 16 5.38 -40.26 8.36
N TRP A 17 6.48 -39.56 8.71
CA TRP A 17 6.59 -38.10 8.87
C TRP A 17 7.55 -37.64 7.74
N ALA A 18 7.19 -36.81 6.75
CA ALA A 18 6.72 -35.42 6.70
C ALA A 18 7.87 -34.39 6.56
N LEU A 19 7.87 -33.62 5.45
CA LEU A 19 8.41 -32.25 5.41
C LEU A 19 7.64 -31.39 4.39
N ARG A 20 7.05 -30.32 4.93
CA ARG A 20 6.64 -29.02 4.36
C ARG A 20 5.52 -28.97 3.29
N ARG A 21 4.29 -28.81 3.79
CA ARG A 21 3.34 -27.76 3.35
C ARG A 21 2.65 -27.16 4.59
N PRO A 22 2.21 -25.89 4.53
CA PRO A 22 1.56 -25.22 5.67
C PRO A 22 0.20 -25.86 5.96
N ILE A 23 -0.12 -25.95 7.25
CA ILE A 23 -1.37 -26.49 7.78
C ILE A 23 -2.43 -25.38 7.79
N LEU A 24 -3.56 -25.64 7.14
CA LEU A 24 -4.87 -25.15 7.57
C LEU A 24 -5.62 -26.38 8.06
N ALA A 25 -5.88 -26.41 9.37
CA ALA A 25 -6.58 -27.49 10.05
C ALA A 25 -8.10 -27.34 9.86
N ALA A 26 -8.76 -28.49 9.75
CA ALA A 26 -10.19 -28.69 9.77
C ALA A 26 -10.70 -28.94 11.20
N ALA A 27 -11.97 -28.64 11.49
CA ALA A 27 -12.88 -29.55 12.20
C ALA A 27 -14.35 -29.07 12.20
N GLY A 28 -15.23 -29.88 11.60
CA GLY A 28 -16.37 -30.47 12.33
C GLY A 28 -17.77 -29.85 12.23
N GLY A 29 -18.58 -30.31 11.26
CA GLY A 29 -20.05 -30.19 11.27
C GLY A 29 -20.70 -31.19 10.30
N ARG A 30 -21.68 -31.97 10.79
CA ARG A 30 -22.26 -33.23 10.26
C ARG A 30 -23.04 -33.17 8.92
N VAL A 31 -22.87 -34.24 8.12
CA VAL A 31 -23.83 -35.11 7.36
C VAL A 31 -25.02 -34.45 6.63
N PRO A 32 -25.22 -34.73 5.31
CA PRO A 32 -26.11 -35.84 4.91
C PRO A 32 -25.54 -36.81 3.85
N THR A 33 -26.06 -38.02 3.93
CA THR A 33 -25.85 -39.21 3.09
C THR A 33 -26.27 -39.05 1.63
N ALA A 34 -25.50 -39.63 0.68
CA ALA A 34 -25.92 -40.76 -0.17
C ALA A 34 -25.04 -40.93 -1.44
N ALA A 35 -24.53 -42.15 -1.62
CA ALA A 35 -24.27 -42.89 -2.86
C ALA A 35 -23.30 -42.36 -3.96
N GLY A 36 -22.12 -43.00 -4.02
CA GLY A 36 -21.57 -43.62 -5.23
C GLY A 36 -20.80 -42.76 -6.23
N ALA A 37 -19.47 -42.83 -6.23
CA ALA A 37 -18.64 -42.39 -7.36
C ALA A 37 -17.46 -43.35 -7.62
N TRP A 38 -17.42 -43.85 -8.86
CA TRP A 38 -16.44 -44.73 -9.45
C TRP A 38 -15.10 -44.02 -9.70
N LEU A 39 -13.97 -44.65 -9.36
CA LEU A 39 -12.63 -44.17 -9.75
C LEU A 39 -12.37 -44.54 -11.23
N PHE A 40 -12.33 -43.52 -12.09
CA PHE A 40 -11.89 -43.62 -13.48
C PHE A 40 -10.38 -43.95 -13.55
N ARG A 41 -10.01 -45.08 -14.19
CA ARG A 41 -8.65 -45.34 -14.71
C ARG A 41 -8.58 -44.82 -16.16
N GLY A 42 -7.68 -43.88 -16.45
CA GLY A 42 -7.39 -43.45 -17.82
C GLY A 42 -6.66 -44.54 -18.65
N PRO A 43 -6.74 -44.51 -19.99
CA PRO A 43 -6.09 -45.49 -20.86
C PRO A 43 -4.55 -45.34 -20.86
N VAL A 44 -3.83 -46.46 -20.70
CA VAL A 44 -2.36 -46.54 -20.87
C VAL A 44 -2.07 -46.86 -22.35
N ILE A 45 -1.24 -46.05 -23.01
CA ILE A 45 -0.81 -46.28 -24.38
C ILE A 45 0.63 -46.80 -24.32
N THR A 46 0.82 -48.10 -24.53
CA THR A 46 2.15 -48.67 -24.75
C THR A 46 2.60 -48.33 -26.17
N ALA A 47 3.69 -47.56 -26.28
CA ALA A 47 4.32 -47.29 -27.57
C ALA A 47 4.97 -48.60 -28.06
N LEU A 48 4.57 -49.10 -29.22
CA LEU A 48 5.20 -50.28 -29.85
C LEU A 48 6.68 -49.95 -30.13
N THR A 49 7.61 -50.61 -29.43
CA THR A 49 9.06 -50.40 -29.59
C THR A 49 9.53 -50.94 -30.95
N PRO A 50 10.10 -50.11 -31.85
CA PRO A 50 10.78 -50.63 -33.04
C PRO A 50 12.03 -51.44 -32.64
N MET A 51 12.28 -52.57 -33.32
CA MET A 51 13.37 -53.51 -32.99
C MET A 51 14.79 -52.95 -33.21
N THR A 52 14.94 -51.83 -33.93
CA THR A 52 16.22 -51.15 -34.16
C THR A 52 16.05 -49.63 -34.12
N ILE A 53 16.90 -48.94 -33.37
CA ILE A 53 16.92 -47.48 -33.24
C ILE A 53 17.75 -46.91 -34.41
N PRO A 54 17.25 -45.92 -35.18
CA PRO A 54 18.00 -45.33 -36.29
C PRO A 54 19.27 -44.59 -35.83
N ASP A 55 20.39 -44.83 -36.53
CA ASP A 55 21.67 -44.14 -36.28
C ASP A 55 21.61 -42.63 -36.60
N VAL A 56 20.76 -42.24 -37.54
CA VAL A 56 20.53 -40.83 -37.92
C VAL A 56 19.03 -40.55 -37.92
N PHE A 57 18.60 -39.61 -37.06
CA PHE A 57 17.22 -39.16 -36.97
C PHE A 57 17.21 -37.66 -36.66
N PRO A 58 17.25 -36.79 -37.68
CA PRO A 58 17.57 -35.38 -37.49
C PRO A 58 16.39 -34.55 -36.98
N HIS A 59 15.14 -34.94 -37.22
CA HIS A 59 13.98 -34.09 -36.88
C HIS A 59 13.27 -34.61 -35.63
N LEU A 60 13.39 -33.88 -34.51
CA LEU A 60 12.83 -34.30 -33.22
C LEU A 60 11.85 -33.29 -32.63
N PRO A 61 10.77 -33.77 -31.97
CA PRO A 61 10.02 -32.97 -31.02
C PRO A 61 10.93 -32.50 -29.88
N LEU A 62 10.85 -31.23 -29.51
CA LEU A 62 11.61 -30.66 -28.41
C LEU A 62 10.83 -30.72 -27.10
N ILE A 63 11.46 -31.24 -26.04
CA ILE A 63 10.95 -31.16 -24.68
C ILE A 63 11.97 -30.39 -23.83
N ALA A 64 11.54 -29.25 -23.29
CA ALA A 64 12.35 -28.45 -22.37
C ALA A 64 12.14 -28.92 -20.93
N ILE A 65 13.21 -29.29 -20.25
CA ILE A 65 13.19 -29.73 -18.84
C ILE A 65 13.98 -28.76 -17.96
N THR A 66 13.56 -28.63 -16.71
CA THR A 66 14.31 -27.93 -15.65
C THR A 66 15.00 -28.93 -14.74
N ARG A 67 15.99 -28.52 -13.95
CA ARG A 67 16.51 -29.39 -12.89
C ARG A 67 17.75 -30.16 -13.32
N ASN A 68 17.46 -31.34 -13.86
CA ASN A 68 18.45 -32.39 -14.08
C ASN A 68 18.40 -32.83 -15.54
N PRO A 69 19.48 -32.73 -16.33
CA PRO A 69 19.49 -33.24 -17.69
C PRO A 69 19.28 -34.77 -17.74
N VAL A 70 18.79 -35.28 -18.87
CA VAL A 70 18.70 -36.74 -19.11
C VAL A 70 20.03 -37.22 -19.67
N PHE A 71 20.76 -38.05 -18.93
CA PHE A 71 21.99 -38.66 -19.44
C PHE A 71 21.70 -39.87 -20.34
N PRO A 72 22.55 -40.20 -21.32
CA PRO A 72 22.42 -41.42 -22.12
C PRO A 72 22.37 -42.69 -21.26
N ARG A 73 21.51 -43.64 -21.62
CA ARG A 73 21.20 -44.90 -20.90
C ARG A 73 20.42 -44.74 -19.60
N PHE A 74 20.03 -43.53 -19.22
CA PHE A 74 19.17 -43.28 -18.05
C PHE A 74 17.72 -43.18 -18.45
N ILE A 75 16.85 -43.73 -17.59
CA ILE A 75 15.41 -43.61 -17.70
C ILE A 75 14.96 -42.44 -16.83
N LYS A 76 14.16 -41.53 -17.38
CA LYS A 76 13.56 -40.40 -16.65
C LYS A 76 12.06 -40.34 -16.90
N ILE A 77 11.31 -40.02 -15.86
CA ILE A 77 9.88 -39.72 -15.96
C ILE A 77 9.74 -38.22 -16.26
N ILE A 78 9.00 -37.89 -17.32
CA ILE A 78 8.73 -36.51 -17.76
C ILE A 78 7.22 -36.30 -17.77
N GLU A 79 6.76 -35.14 -17.30
CA GLU A 79 5.37 -34.70 -17.40
C GLU A 79 5.28 -33.51 -18.33
N VAL A 80 4.36 -33.53 -19.29
CA VAL A 80 4.13 -32.44 -20.25
C VAL A 80 2.69 -31.93 -20.12
N LYS A 81 2.53 -30.63 -19.91
CA LYS A 81 1.27 -29.89 -19.72
C LYS A 81 0.82 -29.16 -21.00
N ASN A 82 1.74 -28.72 -21.87
CA ASN A 82 1.37 -27.97 -23.08
C ASN A 82 0.55 -28.83 -24.05
N LYS A 83 -0.66 -28.36 -24.42
CA LYS A 83 -1.60 -29.11 -25.27
C LYS A 83 -1.10 -29.36 -26.70
N LYS A 84 -0.44 -28.38 -27.32
CA LYS A 84 0.10 -28.49 -28.69
C LYS A 84 1.21 -29.55 -28.74
N LEU A 85 2.12 -29.52 -27.76
CA LEU A 85 3.18 -30.52 -27.65
C LEU A 85 2.62 -31.92 -27.36
N VAL A 86 1.64 -32.04 -26.46
CA VAL A 86 0.96 -33.32 -26.17
C VAL A 86 0.33 -33.92 -27.42
N GLU A 87 -0.35 -33.12 -28.23
CA GLU A 87 -0.96 -33.59 -29.48
C GLU A 87 0.08 -34.03 -30.51
N LEU A 88 1.17 -33.27 -30.65
CA LEU A 88 2.30 -33.62 -31.52
C LEU A 88 2.96 -34.94 -31.10
N LEU A 89 3.21 -35.13 -29.79
CA LEU A 89 3.79 -36.37 -29.27
C LEU A 89 2.87 -37.57 -29.47
N ARG A 90 1.56 -37.40 -29.26
CA ARG A 90 0.56 -38.44 -29.58
C ARG A 90 0.57 -38.79 -31.07
N ARG A 91 0.66 -37.80 -31.96
CA ARG A 91 0.77 -38.02 -33.42
C ARG A 91 2.03 -38.81 -33.75
N LYS A 92 3.18 -38.43 -33.21
CA LYS A 92 4.48 -39.12 -33.45
C LYS A 92 4.47 -40.56 -32.95
N VAL A 93 3.89 -40.83 -31.78
CA VAL A 93 3.75 -42.21 -31.27
C VAL A 93 2.76 -43.03 -32.11
N ARG A 94 1.64 -42.46 -32.56
CA ARG A 94 0.73 -43.13 -33.51
C ARG A 94 1.39 -43.46 -34.86
N LEU A 95 2.32 -42.61 -35.31
CA LEU A 95 3.14 -42.82 -36.50
C LEU A 95 4.32 -43.78 -36.28
N ALA A 96 4.39 -44.48 -35.14
CA ALA A 96 5.47 -45.39 -34.76
C ALA A 96 6.87 -44.72 -34.71
N GLN A 97 6.91 -43.42 -34.39
CA GLN A 97 8.14 -42.64 -34.17
C GLN A 97 8.22 -42.14 -32.72
N PRO A 98 8.47 -43.00 -31.72
CA PRO A 98 8.48 -42.63 -30.30
C PRO A 98 9.82 -41.99 -29.88
N TYR A 99 10.32 -40.99 -30.63
CA TYR A 99 11.60 -40.34 -30.38
C TYR A 99 11.42 -38.85 -30.08
N VAL A 100 12.17 -38.35 -29.10
CA VAL A 100 12.14 -36.96 -28.64
C VAL A 100 13.54 -36.45 -28.33
N GLY A 101 13.76 -35.15 -28.49
CA GLY A 101 14.96 -34.46 -28.01
C GLY A 101 14.66 -33.80 -26.67
N VAL A 102 15.42 -34.16 -25.64
CA VAL A 102 15.26 -33.59 -24.29
C VAL A 102 16.40 -32.62 -24.01
N PHE A 103 16.07 -31.36 -23.75
CA PHE A 103 17.02 -30.26 -23.56
C PHE A 103 16.78 -29.55 -22.23
N LEU A 104 17.87 -29.15 -21.58
CA LEU A 104 17.83 -28.44 -20.31
C LEU A 104 17.59 -26.95 -20.55
N LYS A 105 16.74 -26.32 -19.73
CA LYS A 105 16.56 -24.85 -19.71
C LYS A 105 17.68 -24.15 -18.97
N ARG A 106 17.94 -22.89 -19.34
CA ARG A 106 18.88 -22.01 -18.62
C ARG A 106 18.28 -21.42 -17.34
N ASP A 107 16.96 -21.15 -17.32
CA ASP A 107 16.24 -20.69 -16.13
C ASP A 107 15.41 -21.83 -15.51
N ASP A 108 15.77 -22.21 -14.29
CA ASP A 108 15.10 -23.27 -13.52
C ASP A 108 13.74 -22.84 -12.93
N ASN A 109 13.41 -21.55 -12.93
CA ASN A 109 12.12 -21.05 -12.41
C ASN A 109 10.97 -21.24 -13.41
N ASN A 110 11.28 -21.39 -14.70
CA ASN A 110 10.27 -21.53 -15.74
C ASN A 110 9.83 -23.00 -15.91
N GLU A 111 8.70 -23.38 -15.31
CA GLU A 111 8.10 -24.71 -15.38
C GLU A 111 7.37 -25.05 -16.70
N SER A 112 7.44 -24.22 -17.75
CA SER A 112 6.85 -24.56 -19.05
C SER A 112 7.60 -25.71 -19.74
N ASP A 113 6.90 -26.56 -20.50
CA ASP A 113 7.54 -27.68 -21.23
C ASP A 113 8.05 -27.28 -22.62
N VAL A 114 7.74 -26.05 -23.04
CA VAL A 114 8.03 -25.47 -24.36
C VAL A 114 8.71 -24.11 -24.16
N VAL A 115 9.55 -23.71 -25.11
CA VAL A 115 10.26 -22.42 -25.13
C VAL A 115 9.81 -21.56 -26.29
N GLU A 116 9.94 -20.25 -26.15
CA GLU A 116 9.62 -19.28 -27.21
C GLU A 116 10.84 -19.06 -28.11
N ASN A 117 12.05 -19.09 -27.56
CA ASN A 117 13.31 -18.98 -28.30
C ASN A 117 14.30 -20.10 -27.94
N LEU A 118 15.18 -20.46 -28.89
CA LEU A 118 16.24 -21.45 -28.66
C LEU A 118 17.30 -20.98 -27.63
N ASP A 119 17.42 -19.69 -27.38
CA ASP A 119 18.36 -19.14 -26.39
C ASP A 119 17.99 -19.48 -24.94
N GLU A 120 16.74 -19.89 -24.69
CA GLU A 120 16.26 -20.29 -23.35
C GLU A 120 16.76 -21.67 -22.92
N ILE A 121 17.33 -22.46 -23.84
CA ILE A 121 17.83 -23.82 -23.58
C ILE A 121 19.33 -23.93 -23.84
N TYR A 122 19.91 -25.01 -23.36
CA TYR A 122 21.23 -25.46 -23.80
C TYR A 122 21.11 -26.20 -25.13
N HIS A 123 21.98 -25.89 -26.08
CA HIS A 123 21.95 -26.48 -27.43
C HIS A 123 22.29 -27.97 -27.45
N THR A 124 23.00 -28.46 -26.42
CA THR A 124 23.33 -29.88 -26.26
C THR A 124 22.32 -30.55 -25.34
N GLY A 125 21.68 -31.60 -25.82
CA GLY A 125 20.72 -32.41 -25.08
C GLY A 125 20.87 -33.88 -25.39
N THR A 126 19.81 -34.64 -25.13
CA THR A 126 19.81 -36.10 -25.27
C THR A 126 18.65 -36.55 -26.16
N PHE A 127 18.99 -37.37 -27.16
CA PHE A 127 18.04 -38.15 -27.91
C PHE A 127 17.45 -39.22 -26.99
N ALA A 128 16.14 -39.19 -26.80
CA ALA A 128 15.44 -40.13 -25.93
C ALA A 128 14.30 -40.84 -26.66
N GLN A 129 14.08 -42.09 -26.29
CA GLN A 129 12.98 -42.92 -26.75
C GLN A 129 11.89 -42.97 -25.69
N ILE A 130 10.64 -42.77 -26.10
CA ILE A 130 9.47 -42.90 -25.24
C ILE A 130 9.13 -44.38 -25.12
N HIS A 131 9.26 -44.95 -23.91
CA HIS A 131 8.89 -46.33 -23.61
C HIS A 131 7.41 -46.48 -23.24
N GLU A 132 6.91 -45.57 -22.41
CA GLU A 132 5.54 -45.63 -21.91
C GLU A 132 4.94 -44.23 -21.85
N MET A 133 3.67 -44.09 -22.20
CA MET A 133 2.90 -42.85 -22.06
C MET A 133 1.58 -43.11 -21.34
N GLN A 134 1.32 -42.30 -20.32
CA GLN A 134 0.10 -42.31 -19.54
C GLN A 134 -0.59 -40.95 -19.61
N ASP A 135 -1.85 -40.98 -20.02
CA ASP A 135 -2.69 -39.79 -20.11
C ASP A 135 -3.43 -39.56 -18.80
N LEU A 136 -3.19 -38.42 -18.15
CA LEU A 136 -3.87 -38.01 -16.92
C LEU A 136 -4.98 -36.98 -17.18
N GLY A 137 -5.23 -36.62 -18.45
CA GLY A 137 -6.26 -35.67 -18.87
C GLY A 137 -5.75 -34.23 -18.92
N ASP A 138 -5.18 -33.73 -17.82
CA ASP A 138 -4.60 -32.39 -17.71
C ASP A 138 -3.12 -32.33 -18.14
N LYS A 139 -2.41 -33.46 -18.06
CA LYS A 139 -1.00 -33.61 -18.42
C LYS A 139 -0.70 -35.02 -18.96
N LEU A 140 0.36 -35.12 -19.76
CA LEU A 140 0.86 -36.38 -20.30
C LEU A 140 2.13 -36.78 -19.54
N ARG A 141 2.07 -37.91 -18.82
CA ARG A 141 3.25 -38.47 -18.14
C ARG A 141 3.89 -39.52 -19.04
N MET A 142 5.20 -39.46 -19.23
CA MET A 142 5.94 -40.41 -20.05
C MET A 142 7.23 -40.88 -19.38
N ILE A 143 7.61 -42.11 -19.69
CA ILE A 143 8.89 -42.71 -19.30
C ILE A 143 9.79 -42.67 -20.54
N VAL A 144 10.86 -41.89 -20.49
CA VAL A 144 11.83 -41.75 -21.59
C VAL A 144 13.17 -42.40 -21.22
N MET A 145 13.81 -43.07 -22.18
CA MET A 145 15.17 -43.59 -22.07
C MET A 145 16.09 -42.79 -22.99
N GLY A 146 17.11 -42.13 -22.43
CA GLY A 146 18.14 -41.46 -23.22
C GLY A 146 19.04 -42.48 -23.94
N HIS A 147 19.45 -42.22 -25.18
CA HIS A 147 20.31 -43.12 -25.96
C HIS A 147 21.65 -42.48 -26.35
N ARG A 148 21.63 -41.24 -26.84
CA ARG A 148 22.83 -40.52 -27.29
C ARG A 148 22.67 -39.02 -27.16
N ARG A 149 23.78 -38.29 -27.16
CA ARG A 149 23.78 -36.82 -27.11
C ARG A 149 23.54 -36.23 -28.48
N VAL A 150 22.79 -35.15 -28.50
CA VAL A 150 22.44 -34.44 -29.74
C VAL A 150 22.60 -32.94 -29.55
N HIS A 151 23.01 -32.26 -30.61
CA HIS A 151 23.15 -30.82 -30.67
C HIS A 151 22.08 -30.22 -31.59
N ILE A 152 21.45 -29.12 -31.21
CA ILE A 152 20.45 -28.44 -32.04
C ILE A 152 21.14 -27.62 -33.13
N SER A 153 20.82 -27.91 -34.40
CA SER A 153 21.32 -27.15 -35.55
C SER A 153 20.40 -25.98 -35.91
N ARG A 154 19.07 -26.21 -35.96
CA ARG A 154 18.07 -25.13 -36.22
C ARG A 154 16.65 -25.50 -35.78
N GLN A 155 15.80 -24.50 -35.63
CA GLN A 155 14.35 -24.65 -35.43
C GLN A 155 13.63 -24.98 -36.75
N LEU A 156 12.59 -25.79 -36.66
CA LEU A 156 11.68 -26.11 -37.77
C LEU A 156 10.28 -25.54 -37.49
N GLU A 157 9.71 -24.82 -38.46
CA GLU A 157 8.32 -24.36 -38.41
C GLU A 157 7.36 -25.52 -38.62
N VAL A 158 6.29 -25.59 -37.81
CA VAL A 158 5.24 -26.60 -37.94
C VAL A 158 4.08 -25.97 -38.71
N GLU A 159 3.88 -26.37 -39.96
CA GLU A 159 2.69 -25.94 -40.74
C GLU A 159 1.40 -26.47 -40.07
N PRO A 160 0.39 -25.61 -39.80
CA PRO A 160 -0.93 -26.07 -39.36
C PRO A 160 -1.72 -26.60 -40.57
N GLU A 161 -2.01 -27.91 -40.60
CA GLU A 161 -2.98 -28.46 -41.55
C GLU A 161 -4.42 -28.25 -41.03
N GLU A 162 -5.30 -27.74 -41.91
CA GLU A 162 -6.74 -27.61 -41.67
C GLU A 162 -7.37 -28.98 -41.31
N PRO A 163 -8.33 -29.04 -40.36
CA PRO A 163 -9.06 -30.27 -40.11
C PRO A 163 -9.99 -30.56 -41.29
N GLU A 164 -9.60 -31.47 -42.19
CA GLU A 164 -10.50 -32.00 -43.22
C GLU A 164 -11.71 -32.66 -42.54
N ALA A 165 -12.85 -31.97 -42.60
CA ALA A 165 -14.15 -32.58 -42.46
C ALA A 165 -14.45 -33.34 -43.76
N GLU A 166 -14.72 -34.64 -43.68
CA GLU A 166 -15.72 -35.18 -44.59
C GLU A 166 -16.47 -36.43 -44.10
N ASN A 167 -17.76 -36.30 -44.39
CA ASN A 167 -18.88 -37.21 -44.24
C ASN A 167 -18.70 -38.58 -44.93
N LYS A 168 -19.63 -39.45 -44.55
CA LYS A 168 -19.89 -40.78 -45.08
C LYS A 168 -19.84 -40.88 -46.63
N HIS A 169 -19.20 -41.96 -47.07
CA HIS A 169 -19.35 -42.72 -48.32
C HIS A 169 -18.92 -42.10 -49.68
N LYS A 170 -17.73 -42.55 -50.13
CA LYS A 170 -17.29 -43.05 -51.48
C LYS A 170 -18.34 -43.08 -52.63
N PRO A 171 -17.95 -43.08 -53.94
CA PRO A 171 -16.63 -43.50 -54.50
C PRO A 171 -16.07 -42.76 -55.76
N ARG A 172 -14.81 -43.12 -56.10
CA ARG A 172 -14.17 -43.28 -57.44
C ARG A 172 -13.53 -42.07 -58.19
N ARG A 173 -12.18 -42.08 -58.17
CA ARG A 173 -11.20 -42.07 -59.31
C ARG A 173 -11.37 -41.04 -60.46
N LYS A 174 -10.45 -40.06 -60.57
CA LYS A 174 -9.27 -39.98 -61.51
C LYS A 174 -8.87 -38.54 -61.93
N SER A 175 -7.61 -38.19 -61.62
CA SER A 175 -6.56 -37.47 -62.40
C SER A 175 -6.75 -36.06 -63.03
N LYS A 176 -5.77 -35.18 -62.69
CA LYS A 176 -5.02 -34.17 -63.50
C LYS A 176 -5.87 -33.06 -64.20
N ARG A 177 -5.53 -31.76 -64.20
CA ARG A 177 -4.24 -31.09 -64.47
C ARG A 177 -4.39 -29.55 -64.29
N SER A 178 -3.45 -28.92 -63.60
CA SER A 178 -2.73 -27.63 -63.82
C SER A 178 -3.36 -26.38 -64.51
N LYS A 179 -3.16 -25.20 -63.83
CA LYS A 179 -2.68 -23.85 -64.29
C LYS A 179 -3.49 -23.10 -65.37
N LYS A 180 -3.65 -21.76 -65.43
CA LYS A 180 -3.08 -20.55 -64.78
C LYS A 180 -3.87 -19.29 -65.27
N GLU A 181 -3.67 -18.14 -64.61
CA GLU A 181 -3.68 -16.74 -65.14
C GLU A 181 -5.03 -16.08 -65.53
N ALA A 182 -5.26 -14.74 -65.48
CA ALA A 182 -4.44 -13.50 -65.29
C ALA A 182 -5.37 -12.36 -64.72
N GLU A 183 -4.92 -11.46 -63.83
CA GLU A 183 -4.44 -10.05 -64.03
C GLU A 183 -5.44 -8.99 -64.57
N ASP A 184 -5.54 -7.85 -63.85
CA ASP A 184 -5.83 -6.51 -64.40
C ASP A 184 -5.40 -5.37 -63.41
N GLU A 185 -5.20 -4.16 -63.94
CA GLU A 185 -4.29 -3.06 -63.52
C GLU A 185 -4.84 -1.82 -62.72
N LEU A 186 -3.91 -1.09 -62.07
CA LEU A 186 -3.67 0.41 -61.95
C LEU A 186 -4.36 1.40 -60.94
N SER A 187 -3.54 1.84 -59.96
CA SER A 187 -3.02 3.21 -59.60
C SER A 187 -3.79 4.37 -58.90
N ALA A 188 -3.20 4.80 -57.75
CA ALA A 188 -2.88 6.14 -57.20
C ALA A 188 -3.95 7.17 -56.68
N ARG A 189 -3.98 7.44 -55.36
CA ARG A 189 -3.46 8.66 -54.65
C ARG A 189 -3.96 8.84 -53.20
N HIS A 190 -3.07 9.48 -52.41
CA HIS A 190 -3.21 10.24 -51.14
C HIS A 190 -3.29 9.54 -49.77
N PRO A 191 -2.51 10.03 -48.78
CA PRO A 191 -2.81 9.91 -47.35
C PRO A 191 -3.60 11.14 -46.83
N ALA A 192 -4.58 10.88 -46.00
CA ALA A 192 -4.85 11.58 -44.74
C ALA A 192 -5.72 10.67 -43.86
N GLU A 193 -5.29 10.51 -42.61
CA GLU A 193 -6.04 10.07 -41.43
C GLU A 193 -6.58 8.63 -41.29
N LEU A 194 -6.29 8.12 -40.08
CA LEU A 194 -7.04 7.13 -39.28
C LEU A 194 -7.10 5.70 -39.84
N ALA A 195 -6.23 4.83 -39.34
CA ALA A 195 -6.46 3.38 -39.39
C ALA A 195 -5.79 2.63 -38.22
N ILE A 196 -6.63 2.32 -37.23
CA ILE A 196 -6.84 1.00 -36.61
C ILE A 196 -5.56 0.25 -36.16
N GLU A 197 -5.44 0.11 -34.83
CA GLU A 197 -4.46 -0.70 -34.12
C GLU A 197 -4.42 -2.16 -34.63
N PRO A 198 -3.22 -2.76 -34.85
CA PRO A 198 -3.12 -4.19 -35.09
C PRO A 198 -3.29 -4.95 -33.76
N ALA A 199 -4.15 -5.96 -33.76
CA ALA A 199 -4.28 -6.93 -32.68
C ALA A 199 -2.95 -7.70 -32.50
N PRO A 200 -2.53 -8.03 -31.27
CA PRO A 200 -1.23 -8.64 -31.00
C PRO A 200 -1.17 -10.09 -31.50
N GLU A 201 -0.16 -10.40 -32.30
CA GLU A 201 0.24 -11.77 -32.68
C GLU A 201 0.74 -12.54 -31.44
N LEU A 202 0.22 -13.75 -31.23
CA LEU A 202 0.67 -14.66 -30.16
C LEU A 202 2.09 -15.19 -30.49
N PRO A 203 3.01 -15.27 -29.51
CA PRO A 203 4.38 -15.74 -29.76
C PRO A 203 4.42 -17.19 -30.27
N ALA A 204 5.26 -17.44 -31.27
CA ALA A 204 5.41 -18.75 -31.92
C ALA A 204 6.26 -19.70 -31.06
N GLU A 205 5.59 -20.62 -30.35
CA GLU A 205 6.25 -21.68 -29.54
C GLU A 205 7.13 -22.63 -30.40
N VAL A 206 8.35 -22.94 -29.94
CA VAL A 206 9.28 -23.87 -30.61
C VAL A 206 8.89 -25.33 -30.35
N LEU A 207 8.34 -26.02 -31.35
CA LEU A 207 7.85 -27.41 -31.20
C LEU A 207 8.75 -28.49 -31.84
N MET A 208 9.52 -28.14 -32.87
CA MET A 208 10.34 -29.08 -33.64
C MET A 208 11.73 -28.51 -33.90
N VAL A 209 12.75 -29.36 -33.79
CA VAL A 209 14.16 -29.01 -34.03
C VAL A 209 14.86 -30.01 -34.94
N GLU A 210 15.84 -29.51 -35.70
CA GLU A 210 16.83 -30.32 -36.40
C GLU A 210 18.06 -30.53 -35.51
N VAL A 211 18.51 -31.78 -35.38
CA VAL A 211 19.60 -32.16 -34.48
C VAL A 211 20.67 -33.02 -35.15
N GLU A 212 21.90 -32.89 -34.64
CA GLU A 212 23.07 -33.66 -35.04
C GLU A 212 23.61 -34.49 -33.87
N ASN A 213 24.19 -35.66 -34.14
CA ASN A 213 24.76 -36.51 -33.09
C ASN A 213 26.12 -35.96 -32.64
N VAL A 214 26.33 -35.85 -31.33
CA VAL A 214 27.62 -35.42 -30.76
C VAL A 214 28.58 -36.60 -30.69
N VAL A 215 29.76 -36.49 -31.31
CA VAL A 215 30.83 -37.49 -31.29
C VAL A 215 31.94 -37.03 -30.33
N HIS A 216 32.47 -37.94 -29.50
CA HIS A 216 33.57 -37.66 -28.59
C HIS A 216 34.91 -37.53 -29.34
N GLU A 217 35.83 -36.76 -28.77
CA GLU A 217 37.22 -36.72 -29.23
C GLU A 217 37.88 -38.09 -29.02
N ASP A 218 38.67 -38.55 -29.98
CA ASP A 218 39.47 -39.76 -29.82
C ASP A 218 40.41 -39.61 -28.62
N PHE A 219 40.44 -40.62 -27.73
CA PHE A 219 41.24 -40.58 -26.50
C PHE A 219 42.16 -41.80 -26.38
N GLN A 220 43.33 -41.59 -25.78
CA GLN A 220 44.22 -42.67 -25.37
C GLN A 220 43.99 -43.00 -23.90
N VAL A 221 44.00 -44.29 -23.56
CA VAL A 221 43.88 -44.73 -22.16
C VAL A 221 45.23 -44.52 -21.45
N THR A 222 45.46 -43.30 -20.96
CA THR A 222 46.62 -42.95 -20.13
C THR A 222 46.47 -43.49 -18.70
N GLU A 223 47.58 -43.53 -17.94
CA GLU A 223 47.54 -43.89 -16.51
C GLU A 223 46.63 -42.95 -15.71
N GLU A 224 46.55 -41.67 -16.08
CA GLU A 224 45.67 -40.67 -15.46
C GLU A 224 44.19 -41.03 -15.60
N VAL A 225 43.74 -41.44 -16.80
CA VAL A 225 42.35 -41.87 -17.03
C VAL A 225 42.01 -43.08 -16.18
N LYS A 226 42.93 -44.06 -16.07
CA LYS A 226 42.73 -45.24 -15.20
C LYS A 226 42.63 -44.85 -13.72
N ALA A 227 43.49 -43.93 -13.25
CA ALA A 227 43.46 -43.45 -11.88
C ALA A 227 42.16 -42.71 -11.54
N LEU A 228 41.70 -41.82 -12.42
CA LEU A 228 40.42 -41.11 -12.26
C LEU A 228 39.23 -42.07 -12.24
N THR A 229 39.23 -43.05 -13.13
CA THR A 229 38.19 -44.09 -13.20
C THR A 229 38.11 -44.88 -11.88
N ALA A 230 39.25 -45.27 -11.32
CA ALA A 230 39.31 -45.99 -10.04
C ALA A 230 38.82 -45.13 -8.84
N GLU A 231 39.19 -43.85 -8.80
CA GLU A 231 38.78 -42.92 -7.74
C GLU A 231 37.27 -42.62 -7.80
N ILE A 232 36.69 -42.48 -9.00
CA ILE A 232 35.23 -42.34 -9.17
C ILE A 232 34.50 -43.58 -8.65
N VAL A 233 34.96 -44.78 -9.01
CA VAL A 233 34.34 -46.03 -8.52
C VAL A 233 34.41 -46.13 -6.99
N LYS A 234 35.53 -45.70 -6.40
CA LYS A 234 35.71 -45.67 -4.94
C LYS A 234 34.73 -44.70 -4.27
N THR A 235 34.66 -43.45 -4.74
CA THR A 235 33.76 -42.43 -4.17
C THR A 235 32.29 -42.81 -4.29
N ILE A 236 31.86 -43.39 -5.42
CA ILE A 236 30.49 -43.93 -5.57
C ILE A 236 30.20 -45.00 -4.51
N ARG A 237 31.15 -45.92 -4.27
CA ARG A 237 31.00 -46.97 -3.25
C ARG A 237 30.86 -46.38 -1.84
N ASP A 238 31.63 -45.34 -1.52
CA ASP A 238 31.59 -44.68 -0.22
C ASP A 238 30.26 -43.94 0.00
N ILE A 239 29.68 -43.31 -1.03
CA ILE A 239 28.34 -42.70 -0.97
C ILE A 239 27.26 -43.76 -0.69
N ILE A 240 27.31 -44.90 -1.38
CA ILE A 240 26.38 -46.02 -1.18
C ILE A 240 26.46 -46.58 0.25
N ALA A 241 27.65 -46.55 0.88
CA ALA A 241 27.81 -46.99 2.26
C ALA A 241 27.17 -46.04 3.28
N LEU A 242 27.17 -44.73 3.00
CA LEU A 242 26.57 -43.72 3.88
C LEU A 242 25.04 -43.68 3.79
N ASN A 243 24.48 -43.88 2.59
CA ASN A 243 23.05 -43.81 2.36
C ASN A 243 22.53 -45.04 1.59
N PRO A 244 21.87 -45.99 2.29
CA PRO A 244 21.33 -47.22 1.71
C PRO A 244 20.32 -47.03 0.57
N LEU A 245 19.69 -45.85 0.45
CA LEU A 245 18.72 -45.57 -0.62
C LEU A 245 19.37 -45.56 -2.01
N TYR A 246 20.62 -45.09 -2.12
CA TYR A 246 21.35 -45.12 -3.39
C TYR A 246 21.73 -46.54 -3.83
N ARG A 247 21.77 -47.50 -2.89
CA ARG A 247 22.10 -48.90 -3.20
C ARG A 247 21.10 -49.50 -4.17
N GLU A 248 19.80 -49.25 -3.98
CA GLU A 248 18.75 -49.78 -4.87
C GLU A 248 18.82 -49.13 -6.26
N SER A 249 19.02 -47.80 -6.33
CA SER A 249 19.16 -47.07 -7.59
C SER A 249 20.38 -47.53 -8.40
N VAL A 250 21.52 -47.75 -7.75
CA VAL A 250 22.74 -48.23 -8.40
C VAL A 250 22.62 -49.69 -8.82
N LEU A 251 22.00 -50.55 -7.99
CA LEU A 251 21.79 -51.96 -8.33
C LEU A 251 20.89 -52.13 -9.56
N GLN A 252 19.84 -51.32 -9.70
CA GLN A 252 19.00 -51.31 -10.91
C GLN A 252 19.81 -50.91 -12.16
N MET A 253 20.76 -49.98 -12.04
CA MET A 253 21.63 -49.56 -13.16
C MET A 253 22.71 -50.60 -13.52
N MET A 254 23.17 -51.41 -12.56
CA MET A 254 24.21 -52.42 -12.78
C MET A 254 23.69 -53.72 -13.42
N GLN A 255 22.38 -53.95 -13.51
CA GLN A 255 21.79 -55.17 -14.07
C GLN A 255 21.97 -55.34 -15.59
N ALA A 256 22.54 -54.35 -16.28
CA ALA A 256 22.78 -54.37 -17.72
C ALA A 256 24.16 -54.95 -18.12
N GLY A 257 24.55 -56.13 -17.60
CA GLY A 257 25.50 -57.08 -18.21
C GLY A 257 26.89 -56.61 -18.72
N GLN A 258 27.31 -55.37 -18.51
CA GLN A 258 28.57 -54.80 -19.01
C GLN A 258 29.48 -54.40 -17.85
N ARG A 259 30.79 -54.60 -18.02
CA ARG A 259 31.81 -54.11 -17.09
C ARG A 259 31.81 -52.59 -17.09
N VAL A 260 31.02 -51.99 -16.18
CA VAL A 260 30.88 -50.53 -15.98
C VAL A 260 32.24 -49.84 -15.80
N VAL A 261 33.24 -50.57 -15.32
CA VAL A 261 34.60 -50.10 -15.04
C VAL A 261 35.41 -49.80 -16.30
N ASP A 262 35.08 -50.40 -17.45
CA ASP A 262 35.91 -50.33 -18.66
C ASP A 262 35.53 -49.17 -19.60
N ASN A 263 34.40 -48.46 -19.35
CA ASN A 263 33.94 -47.35 -20.18
C ASN A 263 33.92 -46.02 -19.40
N PRO A 264 34.92 -45.13 -19.61
CA PRO A 264 35.01 -43.84 -18.92
C PRO A 264 33.84 -42.88 -19.20
N ILE A 265 33.23 -42.96 -20.39
CA ILE A 265 32.10 -42.11 -20.78
C ILE A 265 30.87 -42.48 -19.95
N TYR A 266 30.58 -43.78 -19.85
CA TYR A 266 29.45 -44.26 -19.06
C TYR A 266 29.65 -44.01 -17.55
N LEU A 267 30.89 -44.17 -17.06
CA LEU A 267 31.19 -43.92 -15.64
C LEU A 267 30.99 -42.45 -15.25
N SER A 268 31.37 -41.50 -16.13
CA SER A 268 31.14 -40.08 -15.90
C SER A 268 29.66 -39.71 -15.93
N ASP A 269 28.88 -40.28 -16.87
CA ASP A 269 27.42 -40.11 -16.94
C ASP A 269 26.73 -40.66 -15.67
N MET A 270 27.16 -41.84 -15.21
CA MET A 270 26.64 -42.45 -13.98
C MET A 270 27.03 -41.68 -12.72
N GLY A 271 28.26 -41.16 -12.65
CA GLY A 271 28.69 -40.32 -11.55
C GLY A 271 27.82 -39.07 -11.42
N ALA A 272 27.58 -38.36 -12.53
CA ALA A 272 26.74 -37.16 -12.54
C ALA A 272 25.27 -37.46 -12.19
N ALA A 273 24.70 -38.55 -12.71
CA ALA A 273 23.31 -38.94 -12.44
C ALA A 273 23.02 -39.29 -10.96
N LEU A 274 24.05 -39.65 -10.18
CA LEU A 274 23.92 -39.95 -8.75
C LEU A 274 24.02 -38.70 -7.86
N THR A 275 24.51 -37.58 -8.40
CA THR A 275 24.70 -36.33 -7.65
C THR A 275 23.49 -35.42 -7.76
N GLY A 276 23.17 -34.71 -6.69
CA GLY A 276 22.15 -33.64 -6.67
C GLY A 276 22.72 -32.27 -6.98
N ALA A 277 23.72 -32.19 -7.87
CA ALA A 277 24.42 -30.96 -8.22
C ALA A 277 23.53 -29.97 -8.98
N GLU A 278 23.98 -28.71 -9.09
CA GLU A 278 23.24 -27.66 -9.80
C GLU A 278 23.15 -27.98 -11.30
N SER A 279 22.06 -27.52 -11.94
CA SER A 279 21.69 -27.82 -13.32
C SER A 279 22.81 -27.51 -14.32
N HIS A 280 23.49 -26.38 -14.12
CA HIS A 280 24.61 -25.94 -14.96
C HIS A 280 25.85 -26.86 -14.83
N GLU A 281 26.18 -27.33 -13.62
CA GLU A 281 27.31 -28.23 -13.40
C GLU A 281 27.08 -29.62 -14.02
N LEU A 282 25.82 -30.10 -14.01
CA LEU A 282 25.44 -31.34 -14.69
C LEU A 282 25.48 -31.20 -16.21
N GLN A 283 25.07 -30.03 -16.72
CA GLN A 283 25.13 -29.71 -18.14
C GLN A 283 26.59 -29.62 -18.63
N ASP A 284 27.50 -29.03 -17.84
CA ASP A 284 28.93 -28.97 -18.13
C ASP A 284 29.58 -30.35 -18.31
N VAL A 285 29.06 -31.38 -17.61
CA VAL A 285 29.48 -32.78 -17.79
C VAL A 285 28.89 -33.35 -19.08
N LEU A 286 27.63 -33.04 -19.40
CA LEU A 286 26.96 -33.51 -20.61
C LEU A 286 27.64 -32.97 -21.89
N GLU A 287 28.02 -31.69 -21.89
CA GLU A 287 28.62 -30.99 -23.04
C GLU A 287 30.08 -31.35 -23.29
N GLU A 288 30.84 -31.73 -22.25
CA GLU A 288 32.28 -32.00 -22.40
C GLU A 288 32.53 -33.23 -23.31
N THR A 289 33.22 -32.99 -24.42
CA THR A 289 33.67 -34.01 -25.39
C THR A 289 34.98 -34.67 -24.96
N ASN A 290 35.83 -33.95 -24.21
CA ASN A 290 37.13 -34.43 -23.76
C ASN A 290 37.02 -35.32 -22.51
N ILE A 291 37.34 -36.61 -22.67
CA ILE A 291 37.10 -37.65 -21.65
C ILE A 291 37.86 -37.41 -20.33
N PRO A 292 39.16 -37.10 -20.30
CA PRO A 292 39.88 -36.79 -19.06
C PRO A 292 39.26 -35.62 -18.26
N LYS A 293 38.96 -34.50 -18.93
CA LYS A 293 38.32 -33.34 -18.30
C LYS A 293 36.95 -33.68 -17.75
N ARG A 294 36.20 -34.48 -18.49
CA ARG A 294 34.87 -34.95 -18.11
C ARG A 294 34.87 -35.83 -16.86
N LEU A 295 35.82 -36.77 -16.75
CA LEU A 295 36.01 -37.58 -15.55
C LEU A 295 36.34 -36.71 -14.34
N TYR A 296 37.18 -35.68 -14.52
CA TYR A 296 37.53 -34.75 -13.45
C TYR A 296 36.31 -33.96 -12.95
N LYS A 297 35.50 -33.42 -13.87
CA LYS A 297 34.23 -32.75 -13.54
C LYS A 297 33.30 -33.68 -12.76
N ALA A 298 33.07 -34.90 -13.25
CA ALA A 298 32.20 -35.88 -12.57
C ALA A 298 32.72 -36.27 -11.17
N LEU A 299 34.02 -36.47 -11.01
CA LEU A 299 34.64 -36.78 -9.72
C LEU A 299 34.47 -35.63 -8.71
N SER A 300 34.59 -34.38 -9.16
CA SER A 300 34.39 -33.20 -8.31
C SER A 300 32.98 -33.17 -7.73
N LEU A 301 31.95 -33.40 -8.57
CA LEU A 301 30.55 -33.44 -8.14
C LEU A 301 30.30 -34.57 -7.14
N LEU A 302 30.84 -35.76 -7.39
CA LEU A 302 30.74 -36.89 -6.47
C LEU A 302 31.37 -36.61 -5.10
N LYS A 303 32.51 -35.91 -5.06
CA LYS A 303 33.14 -35.52 -3.78
C LYS A 303 32.29 -34.52 -3.00
N LYS A 304 31.64 -33.56 -3.67
CA LYS A 304 30.69 -32.63 -3.02
C LYS A 304 29.51 -33.41 -2.40
N GLU A 305 28.92 -34.33 -3.15
CA GLU A 305 27.79 -35.15 -2.70
C GLU A 305 28.16 -36.05 -1.50
N PHE A 306 29.38 -36.59 -1.50
CA PHE A 306 29.90 -37.39 -0.40
C PHE A 306 29.98 -36.61 0.92
N GLU A 307 30.50 -35.38 0.91
CA GLU A 307 30.56 -34.53 2.11
C GLU A 307 29.16 -34.10 2.59
N LEU A 308 28.24 -33.84 1.66
CA LEU A 308 26.85 -33.54 1.98
C LEU A 308 26.17 -34.73 2.69
N SER A 309 26.34 -35.94 2.15
CA SER A 309 25.83 -37.18 2.75
C SER A 309 26.36 -37.40 4.18
N LYS A 310 27.64 -37.10 4.41
CA LYS A 310 28.28 -37.18 5.73
C LYS A 310 27.72 -36.17 6.72
N LEU A 311 27.41 -34.95 6.27
CA LEU A 311 26.76 -33.92 7.09
C LEU A 311 25.33 -34.33 7.47
N GLN A 312 24.55 -34.84 6.51
CA GLN A 312 23.18 -35.33 6.77
C GLN A 312 23.16 -36.43 7.84
N GLN A 313 24.09 -37.39 7.78
CA GLN A 313 24.19 -38.44 8.78
C GLN A 313 24.49 -37.88 10.18
N ARG A 314 25.36 -36.86 10.28
CA ARG A 314 25.67 -36.19 11.56
C ARG A 314 24.45 -35.48 12.14
N LEU A 315 23.73 -34.71 11.31
CA LEU A 315 22.51 -34.02 11.72
C LEU A 315 21.42 -35.00 12.18
N GLY A 316 21.25 -36.13 11.48
CA GLY A 316 20.31 -37.17 11.88
C GLY A 316 20.57 -37.69 13.29
N ARG A 317 21.84 -37.92 13.66
CA ARG A 317 22.21 -38.35 15.01
C ARG A 317 21.90 -37.28 16.07
N GLU A 318 22.22 -36.01 15.81
CA GLU A 318 21.92 -34.91 16.75
C GLU A 318 20.42 -34.72 16.97
N VAL A 319 19.62 -34.86 15.91
CA VAL A 319 18.15 -34.78 15.99
C VAL A 319 17.59 -35.95 16.81
N GLU A 320 18.07 -37.18 16.59
CA GLU A 320 17.67 -38.35 17.39
C GLU A 320 18.00 -38.18 18.87
N GLU A 321 19.17 -37.62 19.20
CA GLU A 321 19.54 -37.33 20.59
C GLU A 321 18.61 -36.29 21.24
N LYS A 322 18.29 -35.20 20.52
CA LYS A 322 17.32 -34.20 20.99
C LYS A 322 15.93 -34.81 21.19
N ILE A 323 15.47 -35.67 20.27
CA ILE A 323 14.18 -36.36 20.39
C ILE A 323 14.18 -37.26 21.63
N LYS A 324 15.23 -38.06 21.85
CA LYS A 324 15.36 -38.91 23.03
C LYS A 324 15.32 -38.11 24.33
N GLN A 325 16.02 -36.97 24.39
CA GLN A 325 15.97 -36.08 25.56
C GLN A 325 14.58 -35.51 25.80
N THR A 326 13.89 -35.08 24.73
CA THR A 326 12.53 -34.51 24.80
C THR A 326 11.53 -35.57 25.25
N HIS A 327 11.60 -36.77 24.68
CA HIS A 327 10.75 -37.89 25.03
C HIS A 327 10.96 -38.34 26.48
N ARG A 328 12.21 -38.31 26.97
CA ARG A 328 12.54 -38.59 28.38
C ARG A 328 11.96 -37.53 29.32
N LYS A 329 12.07 -36.24 28.97
CA LYS A 329 11.46 -35.15 29.75
C LYS A 329 9.93 -35.27 29.80
N TYR A 330 9.30 -35.57 28.67
CA TYR A 330 7.85 -35.79 28.59
C TYR A 330 7.42 -36.93 29.52
N LEU A 331 8.12 -38.07 29.48
CA LEU A 331 7.81 -39.22 30.33
C LEU A 331 7.98 -38.91 31.82
N LEU A 332 9.02 -38.17 32.18
CA LEU A 332 9.24 -37.69 33.56
C LEU A 332 8.14 -36.72 34.01
N GLN A 333 7.65 -35.86 33.12
CA GLN A 333 6.54 -34.95 33.42
C GLN A 333 5.22 -35.69 33.60
N GLU A 334 4.91 -36.69 32.77
CA GLU A 334 3.74 -37.55 32.99
C GLU A 334 3.84 -38.32 34.30
N GLN A 335 5.00 -38.89 34.60
CA GLN A 335 5.23 -39.55 35.89
C GLN A 335 5.06 -38.57 37.06
N LEU A 336 5.61 -37.35 36.96
CA LEU A 336 5.39 -36.30 37.96
C LEU A 336 3.91 -35.94 38.12
N LYS A 337 3.15 -35.89 37.03
CA LYS A 337 1.71 -35.60 37.04
C LYS A 337 0.92 -36.72 37.72
N ILE A 338 1.23 -37.98 37.42
CA ILE A 338 0.64 -39.15 38.10
C ILE A 338 0.97 -39.14 39.59
N ILE A 339 2.22 -38.88 39.96
CA ILE A 339 2.65 -38.80 41.36
C ILE A 339 1.95 -37.65 42.10
N LYS A 340 1.82 -36.46 41.48
CA LYS A 340 1.10 -35.32 42.08
C LYS A 340 -0.39 -35.59 42.27
N LYS A 341 -1.02 -36.30 41.32
CA LYS A 341 -2.41 -36.74 41.40
C LYS A 341 -2.64 -37.76 42.52
N GLU A 342 -1.73 -38.71 42.71
CA GLU A 342 -1.78 -39.66 43.84
C GLU A 342 -1.55 -38.99 45.20
N LEU A 343 -0.77 -37.91 45.25
CA LEU A 343 -0.49 -37.15 46.48
C LEU A 343 -1.60 -36.19 46.91
N GLY A 344 -2.68 -36.03 46.13
CA GLY A 344 -3.83 -35.19 46.50
C GLY A 344 -3.54 -33.69 46.58
N LEU A 345 -2.47 -33.22 45.94
CA LEU A 345 -2.01 -31.82 45.97
C LEU A 345 -2.50 -30.98 44.77
N GLU A 346 -3.35 -31.52 43.91
CA GLU A 346 -3.91 -30.78 42.77
C GLU A 346 -5.15 -29.98 43.20
N LYS A 347 -5.00 -28.65 43.34
CA LYS A 347 -5.93 -27.78 42.62
C LYS A 347 -5.51 -27.87 41.16
N ASP A 348 -6.40 -28.30 40.27
CA ASP A 348 -6.09 -28.39 38.85
C ASP A 348 -5.69 -26.99 38.34
N ASP A 349 -4.72 -26.88 37.43
CA ASP A 349 -4.36 -25.58 36.80
C ASP A 349 -5.60 -24.95 36.13
N LYS A 350 -6.59 -25.78 35.75
CA LYS A 350 -7.90 -25.37 35.24
C LYS A 350 -8.74 -24.67 36.31
N ASP A 351 -8.83 -25.23 37.50
CA ASP A 351 -9.58 -24.66 38.62
C ASP A 351 -9.02 -23.30 39.02
N ALA A 352 -7.69 -23.14 38.99
CA ALA A 352 -7.04 -21.86 39.26
C ALA A 352 -7.38 -20.77 38.21
N ILE A 353 -7.50 -21.15 36.93
CA ILE A 353 -7.91 -20.22 35.86
C ILE A 353 -9.39 -19.86 36.01
N GLU A 354 -10.25 -20.84 36.32
CA GLU A 354 -11.67 -20.62 36.54
C GLU A 354 -11.94 -19.71 37.76
N GLU A 355 -11.28 -20.00 38.88
CA GLU A 355 -11.36 -19.21 40.12
C GLU A 355 -10.95 -17.76 39.87
N LYS A 356 -9.88 -17.53 39.09
CA LYS A 356 -9.41 -16.20 38.70
C LYS A 356 -10.43 -15.43 37.86
N PHE A 357 -11.11 -16.08 36.90
CA PHE A 357 -12.14 -15.43 36.09
C PHE A 357 -13.38 -15.12 36.91
N ARG A 358 -13.82 -16.04 37.77
CA ARG A 358 -14.94 -15.80 38.69
C ARG A 358 -14.64 -14.66 39.67
N GLU A 359 -13.41 -14.58 40.18
CA GLU A 359 -12.99 -13.50 41.08
C GLU A 359 -13.09 -12.11 40.42
N ARG A 360 -12.67 -11.99 39.14
CA ARG A 360 -12.83 -10.73 38.38
C ARG A 360 -14.28 -10.32 38.19
N LEU A 361 -15.18 -11.29 38.00
CA LEU A 361 -16.60 -11.04 37.75
C LEU A 361 -17.36 -10.63 39.02
N LYS A 362 -16.93 -11.06 40.20
CA LYS A 362 -17.61 -10.75 41.49
C LYS A 362 -17.75 -9.25 41.75
N GLU A 363 -16.80 -8.44 41.28
CA GLU A 363 -16.81 -6.99 41.45
C GLU A 363 -17.55 -6.22 40.34
N LEU A 364 -18.00 -6.91 39.28
CA LEU A 364 -18.59 -6.30 38.09
C LEU A 364 -20.10 -6.56 38.05
N VAL A 365 -20.86 -5.57 37.55
CA VAL A 365 -22.30 -5.73 37.32
C VAL A 365 -22.49 -6.13 35.86
N VAL A 366 -22.46 -7.43 35.61
CA VAL A 366 -22.54 -8.00 34.26
C VAL A 366 -24.01 -8.20 33.86
N PRO A 367 -24.43 -7.79 32.64
CA PRO A 367 -25.77 -8.09 32.14
C PRO A 367 -26.04 -9.60 32.05
N LYS A 368 -27.30 -10.02 32.29
CA LYS A 368 -27.70 -11.44 32.33
C LYS A 368 -27.27 -12.21 31.08
N HIS A 369 -27.53 -11.66 29.89
CA HIS A 369 -27.19 -12.31 28.62
C HIS A 369 -25.67 -12.52 28.44
N VAL A 370 -24.82 -11.64 29.01
CA VAL A 370 -23.36 -11.83 28.99
C VAL A 370 -22.95 -12.86 30.03
N MET A 371 -23.58 -12.87 31.21
CA MET A 371 -23.30 -13.84 32.26
C MET A 371 -23.60 -15.27 31.80
N ASP A 372 -24.72 -15.48 31.09
CA ASP A 372 -25.09 -16.79 30.53
C ASP A 372 -24.00 -17.29 29.57
N VAL A 373 -23.50 -16.43 28.67
CA VAL A 373 -22.40 -16.76 27.74
C VAL A 373 -21.09 -17.05 28.47
N VAL A 374 -20.79 -16.31 29.53
CA VAL A 374 -19.61 -16.53 30.36
C VAL A 374 -19.68 -17.89 31.06
N ASP A 375 -20.83 -18.25 31.64
CA ASP A 375 -21.03 -19.51 32.35
C ASP A 375 -20.98 -20.73 31.39
N GLU A 376 -21.52 -20.59 30.18
CA GLU A 376 -21.41 -21.60 29.12
C GLU A 376 -19.95 -21.84 28.71
N GLU A 377 -19.17 -20.77 28.50
CA GLU A 377 -17.77 -20.88 28.08
C GLU A 377 -16.84 -21.29 29.21
N LEU A 378 -17.12 -20.95 30.48
CA LEU A 378 -16.42 -21.50 31.64
C LEU A 378 -16.66 -23.02 31.76
N SER A 379 -17.91 -23.46 31.60
CA SER A 379 -18.26 -24.88 31.58
C SER A 379 -17.53 -25.63 30.47
N LYS A 380 -17.44 -25.02 29.28
CA LYS A 380 -16.69 -25.55 28.14
C LYS A 380 -15.19 -25.62 28.41
N LEU A 381 -14.61 -24.58 29.02
CA LEU A 381 -13.18 -24.55 29.38
C LEU A 381 -12.79 -25.69 30.33
N GLY A 382 -13.65 -26.03 31.30
CA GLY A 382 -13.42 -27.15 32.21
C GLY A 382 -13.37 -28.51 31.52
N LEU A 383 -14.22 -28.71 30.49
CA LEU A 383 -14.30 -29.95 29.72
C LEU A 383 -13.14 -30.12 28.72
N LEU A 384 -12.60 -29.01 28.19
CA LEU A 384 -11.55 -29.04 27.17
C LEU A 384 -10.19 -29.46 27.74
N ASP A 385 -9.38 -30.15 26.94
CA ASP A 385 -8.00 -30.49 27.32
C ASP A 385 -7.05 -29.30 27.14
N ASN A 386 -6.07 -29.15 28.06
CA ASN A 386 -5.16 -28.00 28.10
C ASN A 386 -4.28 -27.88 26.84
N HIS A 387 -4.04 -28.98 26.12
CA HIS A 387 -3.24 -28.99 24.90
C HIS A 387 -4.07 -28.72 23.63
N SER A 388 -5.40 -28.62 23.74
CA SER A 388 -6.26 -28.31 22.61
C SER A 388 -6.11 -26.85 22.16
N SER A 389 -6.12 -26.62 20.84
CA SER A 389 -6.18 -25.26 20.29
C SER A 389 -7.46 -24.53 20.72
N GLU A 390 -8.56 -25.26 20.92
CA GLU A 390 -9.83 -24.70 21.37
C GLU A 390 -9.75 -24.19 22.83
N PHE A 391 -8.98 -24.87 23.69
CA PHE A 391 -8.78 -24.43 25.07
C PHE A 391 -8.12 -23.04 25.12
N ASN A 392 -7.10 -22.82 24.27
CA ASN A 392 -6.43 -21.52 24.21
C ASN A 392 -7.36 -20.43 23.62
N VAL A 393 -8.19 -20.76 22.63
CA VAL A 393 -9.17 -19.82 22.06
C VAL A 393 -10.23 -19.44 23.09
N THR A 394 -10.87 -20.41 23.76
CA THR A 394 -11.87 -20.16 24.81
C THR A 394 -11.27 -19.42 26.00
N ARG A 395 -10.04 -19.77 26.42
CA ARG A 395 -9.34 -19.03 27.48
C ARG A 395 -9.11 -17.56 27.13
N ASN A 396 -8.65 -17.28 25.90
CA ASN A 396 -8.43 -15.91 25.45
C ASN A 396 -9.75 -15.15 25.32
N TYR A 397 -10.79 -15.80 24.83
CA TYR A 397 -12.14 -15.24 24.75
C TYR A 397 -12.68 -14.85 26.14
N LEU A 398 -12.58 -15.76 27.11
CA LEU A 398 -12.94 -15.49 28.50
C LEU A 398 -12.06 -14.39 29.12
N ASP A 399 -10.76 -14.32 28.82
CA ASP A 399 -9.92 -13.20 29.30
C ASP A 399 -10.40 -11.87 28.74
N TRP A 400 -10.80 -11.80 27.47
CA TRP A 400 -11.36 -10.58 26.88
C TRP A 400 -12.70 -10.21 27.53
N LEU A 401 -13.65 -11.14 27.61
CA LEU A 401 -14.96 -10.89 28.22
C LEU A 401 -14.87 -10.44 29.68
N THR A 402 -14.02 -11.10 30.48
CA THR A 402 -13.85 -10.79 31.91
C THR A 402 -13.00 -9.54 32.18
N SER A 403 -12.28 -9.04 31.17
CA SER A 403 -11.50 -7.80 31.27
C SER A 403 -12.31 -6.54 30.92
N ILE A 404 -13.51 -6.69 30.34
CA ILE A 404 -14.38 -5.56 30.01
C ILE A 404 -15.01 -5.02 31.31
N PRO A 405 -15.02 -3.69 31.51
CA PRO A 405 -15.47 -3.05 32.74
C PRO A 405 -17.00 -2.94 32.82
N TRP A 406 -17.71 -4.08 32.80
CA TRP A 406 -19.18 -4.11 32.88
C TRP A 406 -19.73 -3.42 34.13
N GLY A 407 -20.59 -2.43 33.94
CA GLY A 407 -21.26 -1.69 35.00
C GLY A 407 -20.34 -0.79 35.82
N LYS A 408 -19.07 -0.59 35.40
CA LYS A 408 -18.14 0.34 36.03
C LYS A 408 -18.12 1.66 35.26
N TYR A 409 -18.61 2.72 35.90
CA TYR A 409 -18.64 4.08 35.36
C TYR A 409 -17.65 4.98 36.09
N SER A 410 -17.01 5.87 35.33
CA SER A 410 -16.26 7.00 35.89
C SER A 410 -17.23 8.06 36.42
N ASN A 411 -16.88 8.67 37.56
CA ASN A 411 -17.68 9.74 38.14
C ASN A 411 -17.55 11.00 37.29
N GLU A 412 -18.65 11.36 36.64
CA GLU A 412 -18.70 12.51 35.73
C GLU A 412 -18.82 13.81 36.51
N ASN A 413 -17.98 14.78 36.16
CA ASN A 413 -18.10 16.12 36.70
C ASN A 413 -18.76 17.05 35.68
N LEU A 414 -19.99 17.46 35.98
CA LEU A 414 -20.80 18.33 35.13
C LEU A 414 -20.80 19.79 35.60
N ASP A 415 -19.82 20.18 36.43
CA ASP A 415 -19.66 21.56 36.88
C ASP A 415 -19.08 22.45 35.76
N LEU A 416 -19.89 23.40 35.31
CA LEU A 416 -19.54 24.37 34.27
C LEU A 416 -18.38 25.28 34.68
N VAL A 417 -18.29 25.69 35.95
CA VAL A 417 -17.26 26.63 36.41
C VAL A 417 -15.89 25.97 36.32
N ARG A 418 -15.79 24.72 36.78
CA ARG A 418 -14.56 23.94 36.65
C ARG A 418 -14.26 23.60 35.19
N ALA A 419 -15.27 23.23 34.39
CA ALA A 419 -15.07 22.91 32.98
C ALA A 419 -14.50 24.12 32.21
N GLN A 420 -15.02 25.32 32.47
CA GLN A 420 -14.48 26.56 31.95
C GLN A 420 -13.03 26.75 32.39
N ALA A 421 -12.75 26.73 33.69
CA ALA A 421 -11.38 26.89 34.20
C ALA A 421 -10.34 25.94 33.55
N VAL A 422 -10.69 24.66 33.34
CA VAL A 422 -9.82 23.68 32.69
C VAL A 422 -9.60 23.98 31.20
N LEU A 423 -10.64 24.43 30.48
CA LEU A 423 -10.53 24.80 29.06
C LEU A 423 -9.71 26.09 28.88
N GLU A 424 -9.85 27.07 29.76
CA GLU A 424 -9.05 28.29 29.80
C GLU A 424 -7.58 28.03 30.15
N GLU A 425 -7.33 27.07 31.04
CA GLU A 425 -5.97 26.69 31.45
C GLU A 425 -5.21 26.05 30.29
N ASP A 426 -5.79 25.05 29.63
CA ASP A 426 -5.11 24.26 28.60
C ASP A 426 -5.05 24.93 27.21
N HIS A 427 -5.99 25.85 26.91
CA HIS A 427 -6.14 26.44 25.58
C HIS A 427 -6.28 27.97 25.61
N TYR A 428 -5.44 28.64 24.83
CA TYR A 428 -5.55 30.09 24.59
C TYR A 428 -6.52 30.40 23.45
N GLY A 429 -7.40 31.38 23.66
CA GLY A 429 -8.41 31.79 22.68
C GLY A 429 -9.46 30.70 22.46
N MET A 430 -9.87 30.51 21.19
CA MET A 430 -10.89 29.55 20.78
C MET A 430 -12.26 29.75 21.47
N GLU A 431 -12.64 31.01 21.72
CA GLU A 431 -13.83 31.37 22.49
C GLU A 431 -15.11 30.70 21.97
N ASP A 432 -15.30 30.66 20.65
CA ASP A 432 -16.49 30.05 20.04
C ASP A 432 -16.55 28.54 20.28
N VAL A 433 -15.40 27.87 20.19
CA VAL A 433 -15.28 26.42 20.41
C VAL A 433 -15.54 26.10 21.88
N LYS A 434 -14.97 26.88 22.79
CA LYS A 434 -15.15 26.71 24.24
C LYS A 434 -16.59 26.96 24.66
N LYS A 435 -17.22 28.04 24.18
CA LYS A 435 -18.66 28.30 24.41
C LYS A 435 -19.51 27.13 23.94
N ARG A 436 -19.24 26.59 22.75
CA ARG A 436 -19.99 25.44 22.22
C ARG A 436 -19.84 24.18 23.06
N ILE A 437 -18.64 23.93 23.60
CA ILE A 437 -18.41 22.82 24.54
C ILE A 437 -19.17 23.05 25.85
N LEU A 438 -19.15 24.27 26.40
CA LEU A 438 -19.89 24.60 27.62
C LEU A 438 -21.40 24.45 27.43
N GLU A 439 -21.94 24.85 26.28
CA GLU A 439 -23.34 24.61 25.90
C GLU A 439 -23.66 23.11 25.88
N PHE A 440 -22.77 22.29 25.31
CA PHE A 440 -22.91 20.83 25.31
C PHE A 440 -22.92 20.23 26.72
N ILE A 441 -22.03 20.69 27.60
CA ILE A 441 -21.96 20.25 29.01
C ILE A 441 -23.23 20.67 29.76
N ALA A 442 -23.71 21.89 29.53
CA ALA A 442 -24.94 22.41 30.15
C ALA A 442 -26.17 21.58 29.75
N VAL A 443 -26.31 21.25 28.46
CA VAL A 443 -27.39 20.37 27.97
C VAL A 443 -27.27 18.97 28.59
N SER A 444 -26.06 18.44 28.70
CA SER A 444 -25.82 17.13 29.32
C SER A 444 -26.19 17.12 30.81
N GLN A 445 -25.89 18.21 31.53
CA GLN A 445 -26.28 18.40 32.92
C GLN A 445 -27.80 18.41 33.09
N LEU A 446 -28.53 19.09 32.20
CA LEU A 446 -30.00 19.15 32.23
C LEU A 446 -30.65 17.79 31.93
N ARG A 447 -30.05 17.00 31.03
CA ARG A 447 -30.57 15.68 30.67
C ARG A 447 -30.25 14.60 31.70
N GLY A 448 -29.29 14.84 32.60
CA GLY A 448 -28.79 13.83 33.54
C GLY A 448 -28.00 12.70 32.87
N SER A 449 -27.77 12.78 31.55
CA SER A 449 -26.92 11.88 30.77
C SER A 449 -26.30 12.66 29.62
N THR A 450 -25.07 12.32 29.23
CA THR A 450 -24.37 12.95 28.10
C THR A 450 -24.77 12.39 26.73
N GLN A 451 -25.94 11.78 26.61
CA GLN A 451 -26.32 11.05 25.41
C GLN A 451 -26.70 11.99 24.26
N GLY A 452 -26.31 11.64 23.03
CA GLY A 452 -27.08 12.01 21.84
C GLY A 452 -26.55 13.07 20.89
N LYS A 453 -25.29 13.51 21.00
CA LYS A 453 -24.63 14.27 19.91
C LYS A 453 -23.14 13.96 19.81
N ILE A 454 -22.69 13.64 18.60
CA ILE A 454 -21.29 13.43 18.27
C ILE A 454 -20.70 14.79 17.91
N LEU A 455 -19.56 15.13 18.49
CA LEU A 455 -18.87 16.38 18.16
C LEU A 455 -17.83 16.11 17.08
N CYS A 456 -17.79 16.92 16.03
CA CYS A 456 -16.75 16.85 14.99
C CYS A 456 -15.99 18.17 14.90
N PHE A 457 -14.72 18.15 15.29
CA PHE A 457 -13.82 19.29 15.15
C PHE A 457 -13.15 19.27 13.78
N TYR A 458 -13.45 20.25 12.94
CA TYR A 458 -12.81 20.40 11.62
C TYR A 458 -11.99 21.68 11.53
N GLY A 459 -10.97 21.71 10.67
CA GLY A 459 -10.10 22.89 10.49
C GLY A 459 -8.70 22.53 10.01
N PRO A 460 -7.79 23.48 9.81
CA PRO A 460 -6.44 23.18 9.34
C PRO A 460 -5.64 22.31 10.35
N PRO A 461 -4.57 21.63 9.90
CA PRO A 461 -3.74 20.82 10.79
C PRO A 461 -2.97 21.70 11.80
N GLY A 462 -2.76 21.17 13.00
CA GLY A 462 -1.96 21.85 14.03
C GLY A 462 -2.68 22.98 14.79
N VAL A 463 -4.01 23.05 14.69
CA VAL A 463 -4.83 24.02 15.46
C VAL A 463 -5.26 23.53 16.85
N GLY A 464 -4.89 22.31 17.26
CA GLY A 464 -5.18 21.81 18.61
C GLY A 464 -6.46 21.00 18.79
N LYS A 465 -7.06 20.47 17.69
CA LYS A 465 -8.26 19.60 17.71
C LYS A 465 -8.12 18.39 18.65
N THR A 466 -6.98 17.70 18.60
CA THR A 466 -6.70 16.56 19.49
C THR A 466 -6.47 17.00 20.94
N SER A 467 -5.86 18.17 21.16
CA SER A 467 -5.60 18.66 22.52
C SER A 467 -6.88 19.10 23.22
N ILE A 468 -7.82 19.74 22.51
CA ILE A 468 -9.08 20.17 23.12
C ILE A 468 -9.93 18.96 23.54
N ALA A 469 -9.97 17.90 22.74
CA ALA A 469 -10.63 16.65 23.13
C ALA A 469 -10.07 16.04 24.43
N ARG A 470 -8.75 16.15 24.65
CA ARG A 470 -8.11 15.71 25.90
C ARG A 470 -8.54 16.58 27.09
N SER A 471 -8.64 17.89 26.89
CA SER A 471 -9.07 18.82 27.94
C SER A 471 -10.55 18.62 28.29
N ILE A 472 -11.40 18.31 27.31
CA ILE A 472 -12.80 17.91 27.55
C ILE A 472 -12.85 16.64 28.42
N ALA A 473 -12.04 15.63 28.12
CA ALA A 473 -11.99 14.41 28.95
C ALA A 473 -11.57 14.73 30.40
N ARG A 474 -10.56 15.60 30.59
CA ARG A 474 -10.11 16.05 31.91
C ARG A 474 -11.18 16.85 32.65
N ALA A 475 -11.89 17.75 31.96
CA ALA A 475 -12.95 18.57 32.52
C ALA A 475 -14.13 17.71 33.03
N LEU A 476 -14.54 16.72 32.23
CA LEU A 476 -15.62 15.78 32.54
C LEU A 476 -15.20 14.66 33.51
N ASN A 477 -13.91 14.55 33.81
CA ASN A 477 -13.32 13.45 34.60
C ASN A 477 -13.60 12.06 33.99
N ARG A 478 -13.47 11.96 32.66
CA ARG A 478 -13.61 10.72 31.89
C ARG A 478 -12.27 10.23 31.39
N GLU A 479 -12.12 8.92 31.30
CA GLU A 479 -10.94 8.30 30.69
C GLU A 479 -10.84 8.63 29.20
N TYR A 480 -9.64 8.97 28.75
CA TYR A 480 -9.39 9.42 27.38
C TYR A 480 -8.75 8.30 26.55
N PHE A 481 -9.36 7.98 25.42
CA PHE A 481 -8.78 7.07 24.43
C PHE A 481 -8.80 7.68 23.04
N ARG A 482 -7.72 7.50 22.29
CA ARG A 482 -7.58 8.00 20.91
C ARG A 482 -7.18 6.87 19.98
N PHE A 483 -7.85 6.79 18.83
CA PHE A 483 -7.39 6.03 17.68
C PHE A 483 -7.59 6.84 16.39
N SER A 484 -6.74 6.60 15.39
CA SER A 484 -6.88 7.23 14.08
C SER A 484 -7.63 6.29 13.14
N VAL A 485 -8.54 6.84 12.34
CA VAL A 485 -9.19 6.14 11.23
C VAL A 485 -8.60 6.49 9.86
N GLY A 486 -7.62 7.40 9.85
CA GLY A 486 -6.92 7.77 8.64
C GLY A 486 -6.13 6.61 8.04
N GLY A 487 -6.44 6.26 6.79
CA GLY A 487 -5.80 5.16 6.07
C GLY A 487 -6.36 3.77 6.42
N MET A 488 -7.40 3.68 7.26
CA MET A 488 -8.09 2.41 7.50
C MET A 488 -8.88 2.00 6.25
N THR A 489 -8.70 0.74 5.84
CA THR A 489 -9.40 0.14 4.71
C THR A 489 -10.26 -1.07 5.08
N ASP A 490 -10.03 -1.65 6.26
CA ASP A 490 -10.72 -2.86 6.72
C ASP A 490 -11.70 -2.55 7.88
N VAL A 491 -12.91 -3.07 7.75
CA VAL A 491 -13.97 -3.01 8.77
C VAL A 491 -13.56 -3.77 10.03
N ALA A 492 -12.74 -4.81 9.88
CA ALA A 492 -12.35 -5.66 10.99
C ALA A 492 -11.46 -4.98 12.04
N GLU A 493 -10.85 -3.84 11.72
CA GLU A 493 -10.15 -3.04 12.73
C GLU A 493 -11.12 -2.41 13.74
N ILE A 494 -12.33 -2.05 13.31
CA ILE A 494 -13.37 -1.46 14.17
C ILE A 494 -14.17 -2.57 14.86
N LYS A 495 -14.66 -3.56 14.09
CA LYS A 495 -15.54 -4.64 14.59
C LYS A 495 -14.81 -5.90 15.05
N GLY A 496 -13.50 -6.01 14.86
CA GLY A 496 -12.74 -7.22 15.17
C GLY A 496 -12.85 -8.31 14.11
N HIS A 497 -12.05 -9.36 14.28
CA HIS A 497 -12.11 -10.59 13.49
C HIS A 497 -12.99 -11.63 14.18
N ARG A 498 -13.66 -12.48 13.39
CA ARG A 498 -14.35 -13.66 13.94
C ARG A 498 -13.36 -14.58 14.64
N ARG A 499 -13.78 -15.18 15.76
CA ARG A 499 -12.94 -16.09 16.60
C ARG A 499 -12.37 -17.29 15.85
N THR A 500 -13.00 -17.69 14.74
CA THR A 500 -12.57 -18.82 13.89
C THR A 500 -11.26 -18.55 13.15
N TYR A 501 -10.85 -17.28 13.01
CA TYR A 501 -9.60 -16.93 12.34
C TYR A 501 -8.39 -17.13 13.27
N VAL A 502 -7.32 -17.68 12.70
CA VAL A 502 -6.03 -17.81 13.40
C VAL A 502 -5.48 -16.42 13.69
N GLY A 503 -5.26 -16.09 14.96
CA GLY A 503 -4.81 -14.75 15.37
C GLY A 503 -5.93 -13.71 15.45
N ALA A 504 -7.19 -14.12 15.56
CA ALA A 504 -8.31 -13.22 15.71
C ALA A 504 -8.12 -12.26 16.90
N MET A 505 -8.35 -10.98 16.64
CA MET A 505 -8.27 -9.89 17.61
C MET A 505 -9.61 -9.17 17.66
N PRO A 506 -10.04 -8.71 18.85
CA PRO A 506 -11.23 -7.87 18.96
C PRO A 506 -10.96 -6.45 18.43
N GLY A 507 -12.04 -5.74 18.08
CA GLY A 507 -11.97 -4.41 17.52
C GLY A 507 -11.36 -3.36 18.45
N LYS A 508 -11.00 -2.20 17.89
CA LYS A 508 -10.40 -1.08 18.66
C LYS A 508 -11.27 -0.61 19.82
N ILE A 509 -12.59 -0.73 19.72
CA ILE A 509 -13.53 -0.33 20.77
C ILE A 509 -13.40 -1.24 22.01
N ILE A 510 -13.32 -2.55 21.81
CA ILE A 510 -13.12 -3.50 22.92
C ILE A 510 -11.74 -3.30 23.55
N GLN A 511 -10.72 -3.03 22.73
CA GLN A 511 -9.38 -2.67 23.22
C GLN A 511 -9.41 -1.36 24.05
N CYS A 512 -10.22 -0.38 23.64
CA CYS A 512 -10.45 0.86 24.38
C CYS A 512 -11.04 0.58 25.76
N LEU A 513 -12.13 -0.20 25.83
CA LEU A 513 -12.78 -0.54 27.10
C LEU A 513 -11.85 -1.30 28.03
N LYS A 514 -11.06 -2.26 27.52
CA LYS A 514 -10.04 -2.98 28.32
C LYS A 514 -8.96 -2.06 28.87
N LYS A 515 -8.52 -1.06 28.08
CA LYS A 515 -7.44 -0.14 28.47
C LYS A 515 -7.89 0.92 29.46
N THR A 516 -9.08 1.48 29.23
CA THR A 516 -9.66 2.55 30.06
C THR A 516 -10.32 2.03 31.33
N LYS A 517 -10.73 0.75 31.36
CA LYS A 517 -11.38 0.10 32.51
C LYS A 517 -12.64 0.83 33.00
N THR A 518 -13.29 1.59 32.12
CA THR A 518 -14.58 2.24 32.35
C THR A 518 -15.49 2.05 31.13
N GLU A 519 -16.80 2.08 31.36
CA GLU A 519 -17.84 1.93 30.32
C GLU A 519 -18.23 3.25 29.66
N ASN A 520 -17.95 4.40 30.30
CA ASN A 520 -18.19 5.75 29.78
C ASN A 520 -16.92 6.55 29.40
N PRO A 521 -15.93 5.97 28.66
CA PRO A 521 -14.76 6.73 28.23
C PRO A 521 -15.13 7.81 27.20
N LEU A 522 -14.25 8.78 27.02
CA LEU A 522 -14.24 9.68 25.88
C LEU A 522 -13.34 9.09 24.80
N ILE A 523 -13.94 8.77 23.65
CA ILE A 523 -13.26 8.20 22.49
C ILE A 523 -13.07 9.28 21.43
N LEU A 524 -11.81 9.59 21.12
CA LEU A 524 -11.43 10.45 20.01
C LEU A 524 -11.12 9.62 18.75
N ILE A 525 -11.92 9.83 17.71
CA ILE A 525 -11.74 9.31 16.35
C ILE A 525 -10.99 10.37 15.54
N ASP A 526 -9.70 10.16 15.32
CA ASP A 526 -8.82 11.11 14.60
C ASP A 526 -8.86 10.84 13.09
N GLU A 527 -8.84 11.90 12.27
CA GLU A 527 -8.72 11.83 10.80
C GLU A 527 -9.87 11.10 10.07
N VAL A 528 -11.13 11.38 10.44
CA VAL A 528 -12.33 10.81 9.79
C VAL A 528 -12.45 11.21 8.30
N ASP A 529 -11.79 12.29 7.91
CA ASP A 529 -11.71 12.79 6.53
C ASP A 529 -10.84 11.93 5.61
N LYS A 530 -10.05 11.00 6.17
CA LYS A 530 -9.07 10.17 5.44
C LYS A 530 -9.42 8.67 5.44
N ILE A 531 -10.69 8.34 5.60
CA ILE A 531 -11.16 6.96 5.54
C ILE A 531 -11.00 6.43 4.10
N GLY A 532 -10.30 5.30 3.96
CA GLY A 532 -10.06 4.68 2.66
C GLY A 532 -11.26 3.86 2.22
N ARG A 533 -11.62 3.92 0.93
CA ARG A 533 -12.58 2.97 0.33
C ARG A 533 -11.85 1.66 0.07
N GLY A 534 -12.03 0.68 0.94
CA GLY A 534 -11.45 -0.66 0.79
C GLY A 534 -12.25 -1.54 -0.18
N TYR A 535 -11.59 -2.57 -0.73
CA TYR A 535 -12.25 -3.60 -1.56
C TYR A 535 -13.10 -4.60 -0.75
N GLN A 536 -12.85 -4.73 0.57
CA GLN A 536 -13.48 -5.74 1.45
C GLN A 536 -14.60 -5.18 2.35
N GLY A 537 -15.16 -4.03 1.99
CA GLY A 537 -16.24 -3.38 2.74
C GLY A 537 -15.93 -1.92 3.01
N ASP A 538 -16.97 -1.14 3.33
CA ASP A 538 -16.80 0.27 3.63
C ASP A 538 -16.65 0.48 5.15
N PRO A 539 -15.45 0.83 5.68
CA PRO A 539 -15.27 1.16 7.09
C PRO A 539 -16.18 2.29 7.58
N SER A 540 -16.70 3.15 6.68
CA SER A 540 -17.70 4.16 7.05
C SER A 540 -18.98 3.54 7.62
N SER A 541 -19.40 2.37 7.12
CA SER A 541 -20.58 1.65 7.59
C SER A 541 -20.43 1.14 9.02
N ALA A 542 -19.23 0.70 9.39
CA ALA A 542 -18.93 0.26 10.75
C ALA A 542 -18.88 1.44 11.73
N LEU A 543 -18.42 2.61 11.27
CA LEU A 543 -18.49 3.84 12.06
C LEU A 543 -19.94 4.34 12.20
N LEU A 544 -20.79 4.16 11.19
CA LEU A 544 -22.20 4.51 11.30
C LEU A 544 -22.88 3.70 12.40
N GLU A 545 -22.68 2.39 12.45
CA GLU A 545 -23.23 1.53 13.52
C GLU A 545 -22.71 1.90 14.91
N LEU A 546 -21.42 2.30 14.99
CA LEU A 546 -20.80 2.75 16.23
C LEU A 546 -21.37 4.08 16.74
N LEU A 547 -21.60 5.01 15.82
CA LEU A 547 -21.94 6.40 16.11
C LEU A 547 -23.45 6.62 16.21
N ASP A 548 -24.26 5.78 15.58
CA ASP A 548 -25.72 5.87 15.61
C ASP A 548 -26.27 5.62 17.03
N PRO A 549 -26.95 6.61 17.67
CA PRO A 549 -27.57 6.43 18.98
C PRO A 549 -28.60 5.30 19.05
N GLU A 550 -29.21 4.91 17.92
CA GLU A 550 -30.18 3.82 17.89
C GLU A 550 -29.52 2.43 17.85
N GLN A 551 -28.31 2.34 17.30
CA GLN A 551 -27.59 1.07 17.11
C GLN A 551 -26.50 0.84 18.16
N ASN A 552 -25.92 1.91 18.72
CA ASN A 552 -24.77 1.83 19.62
C ASN A 552 -25.04 1.10 20.94
N ALA A 553 -26.29 1.00 21.38
CA ALA A 553 -26.68 0.23 22.57
C ALA A 553 -26.50 -1.29 22.38
N ASN A 554 -26.56 -1.76 21.13
CA ASN A 554 -26.44 -3.16 20.76
C ASN A 554 -25.25 -3.40 19.81
N PHE A 555 -24.14 -2.67 20.00
CA PHE A 555 -22.98 -2.80 19.13
C PHE A 555 -22.42 -4.23 19.17
N LEU A 556 -22.29 -4.85 18.01
CA LEU A 556 -21.87 -6.25 17.88
C LEU A 556 -20.46 -6.33 17.31
N ASP A 557 -19.50 -6.67 18.18
CA ASP A 557 -18.13 -6.98 17.78
C ASP A 557 -18.06 -8.44 17.28
N HIS A 558 -17.41 -8.68 16.14
CA HIS A 558 -17.30 -10.00 15.51
C HIS A 558 -16.46 -10.99 16.30
N TYR A 559 -15.54 -10.51 17.13
CA TYR A 559 -14.77 -11.35 18.04
C TYR A 559 -15.60 -11.69 19.27
N LEU A 560 -16.34 -10.73 19.83
CA LEU A 560 -17.08 -10.96 21.06
C LEU A 560 -18.44 -11.63 20.86
N ASP A 561 -19.12 -11.40 19.74
CA ASP A 561 -20.47 -11.94 19.45
C ASP A 561 -21.50 -11.74 20.58
N VAL A 562 -21.29 -10.71 21.41
CA VAL A 562 -22.23 -10.25 22.44
C VAL A 562 -22.44 -8.74 22.24
N PRO A 563 -23.67 -8.24 22.47
CA PRO A 563 -23.93 -6.81 22.34
C PRO A 563 -23.23 -6.05 23.46
N VAL A 564 -22.52 -4.98 23.10
CA VAL A 564 -21.86 -4.06 24.02
C VAL A 564 -22.58 -2.72 23.97
N ASP A 565 -23.00 -2.22 25.12
CA ASP A 565 -23.64 -0.91 25.22
C ASP A 565 -22.59 0.21 25.13
N LEU A 566 -22.63 0.95 24.03
CA LEU A 566 -21.78 2.13 23.79
C LEU A 566 -22.56 3.44 23.90
N SER A 567 -23.82 3.40 24.33
CA SER A 567 -24.68 4.59 24.42
C SER A 567 -24.18 5.65 25.42
N LYS A 568 -23.36 5.25 26.40
CA LYS A 568 -22.75 6.12 27.42
C LYS A 568 -21.38 6.69 27.04
N VAL A 569 -20.80 6.19 25.94
CA VAL A 569 -19.52 6.66 25.42
C VAL A 569 -19.70 8.01 24.76
N LEU A 570 -18.79 8.96 25.03
CA LEU A 570 -18.75 10.23 24.31
C LEU A 570 -17.79 10.12 23.13
N PHE A 571 -18.32 10.29 21.92
CA PHE A 571 -17.54 10.28 20.70
C PHE A 571 -17.20 11.70 20.25
N ILE A 572 -15.91 11.93 20.00
CA ILE A 572 -15.41 13.14 19.36
C ILE A 572 -14.67 12.71 18.09
N CYS A 573 -14.99 13.35 16.96
CA CYS A 573 -14.33 13.15 15.69
C CYS A 573 -13.44 14.36 15.37
N THR A 574 -12.34 14.14 14.66
CA THR A 574 -11.56 15.22 14.05
C THR A 574 -11.48 15.03 12.54
N ALA A 575 -11.54 16.14 11.81
CA ALA A 575 -11.38 16.20 10.37
C ALA A 575 -10.49 17.39 10.00
N ASN A 576 -9.86 17.38 8.82
CA ASN A 576 -9.24 18.58 8.27
C ASN A 576 -10.16 19.26 7.25
N VAL A 577 -10.80 18.48 6.39
CA VAL A 577 -11.72 18.95 5.35
C VAL A 577 -13.08 18.27 5.56
N THR A 578 -14.17 19.01 5.38
CA THR A 578 -15.53 18.49 5.55
C THR A 578 -16.02 17.71 4.34
N ASP A 579 -15.51 18.04 3.15
CA ASP A 579 -16.05 17.56 1.87
C ASP A 579 -15.71 16.09 1.59
N THR A 580 -14.66 15.56 2.23
CA THR A 580 -14.28 14.15 2.10
C THR A 580 -14.96 13.24 3.12
N ILE A 581 -15.69 13.81 4.09
CA ILE A 581 -16.45 13.04 5.08
C ILE A 581 -17.69 12.46 4.40
N PRO A 582 -18.00 11.16 4.59
CA PRO A 582 -19.24 10.58 4.10
C PRO A 582 -20.47 11.34 4.61
N GLU A 583 -21.36 11.73 3.70
CA GLU A 583 -22.57 12.51 4.02
C GLU A 583 -23.43 11.89 5.14
N PRO A 584 -23.65 10.56 5.20
CA PRO A 584 -24.42 9.95 6.29
C PRO A 584 -23.81 10.13 7.68
N LEU A 585 -22.48 10.26 7.77
CA LEU A 585 -21.77 10.55 9.02
C LEU A 585 -21.87 12.04 9.35
N ARG A 586 -21.70 12.90 8.35
CA ARG A 586 -21.73 14.35 8.50
C ARG A 586 -23.06 14.85 9.06
N ASP A 587 -24.18 14.34 8.57
CA ASP A 587 -25.53 14.74 9.02
C ASP A 587 -25.80 14.40 10.50
N ARG A 588 -25.13 13.35 11.01
CA ARG A 588 -25.25 12.89 12.40
C ARG A 588 -24.26 13.58 13.36
N MET A 589 -23.33 14.36 12.83
CA MET A 589 -22.29 15.04 13.61
C MET A 589 -22.60 16.52 13.78
N GLU A 590 -22.32 17.03 14.97
CA GLU A 590 -22.29 18.46 15.20
C GLU A 590 -20.93 19.02 14.78
N MET A 591 -20.92 19.78 13.68
CA MET A 591 -19.69 20.29 13.07
C MET A 591 -19.25 21.59 13.77
N ILE A 592 -18.04 21.58 14.33
CA ILE A 592 -17.44 22.73 15.02
C ILE A 592 -16.15 23.11 14.29
N ASN A 593 -16.12 24.35 13.76
CA ASN A 593 -14.97 24.89 13.06
C ASN A 593 -13.89 25.35 14.05
N VAL A 594 -12.68 24.83 13.91
CA VAL A 594 -11.50 25.30 14.62
C VAL A 594 -10.60 26.03 13.62
N SER A 595 -10.70 27.36 13.62
CA SER A 595 -9.92 28.21 12.71
C SER A 595 -8.41 28.22 13.05
N GLY A 596 -7.61 28.66 12.07
CA GLY A 596 -6.19 28.94 12.30
C GLY A 596 -5.93 30.10 13.27
N TYR A 597 -4.67 30.23 13.68
CA TYR A 597 -4.22 31.24 14.63
C TYR A 597 -3.54 32.42 13.94
N VAL A 598 -3.74 33.62 14.47
CA VAL A 598 -3.03 34.84 14.08
C VAL A 598 -1.64 34.89 14.74
N ALA A 599 -0.70 35.67 14.18
CA ALA A 599 0.67 35.74 14.68
C ALA A 599 0.77 36.06 16.20
N GLN A 600 -0.09 36.97 16.70
CA GLN A 600 -0.15 37.29 18.13
C GLN A 600 -0.67 36.12 18.98
N GLU A 601 -1.70 35.40 18.50
CA GLU A 601 -2.20 34.21 19.18
C GLU A 601 -1.16 33.10 19.20
N LYS A 602 -0.44 32.89 18.09
CA LYS A 602 0.66 31.93 18.00
C LYS A 602 1.79 32.24 18.98
N LEU A 603 2.10 33.52 19.17
CA LEU A 603 3.09 33.97 20.14
C LEU A 603 2.64 33.60 21.56
N ALA A 604 1.41 33.95 21.94
CA ALA A 604 0.84 33.60 23.24
C ALA A 604 0.80 32.08 23.48
N ILE A 605 0.44 31.30 22.45
CA ILE A 605 0.43 29.83 22.51
C ILE A 605 1.86 29.28 22.68
N ALA A 606 2.82 29.85 21.97
CA ALA A 606 4.22 29.43 22.06
C ALA A 606 4.80 29.65 23.46
N GLU A 607 4.58 30.84 24.03
CA GLU A 607 5.06 31.22 25.35
C GLU A 607 4.40 30.38 26.46
N ARG A 608 3.07 30.26 26.45
CA ARG A 608 2.33 29.58 27.53
C ARG A 608 2.41 28.06 27.47
N TYR A 609 2.45 27.47 26.28
CA TYR A 609 2.30 26.01 26.12
C TYR A 609 3.47 25.34 25.42
N LEU A 610 3.88 25.81 24.24
CA LEU A 610 4.84 25.06 23.43
C LEU A 610 6.24 25.06 24.03
N VAL A 611 6.71 26.21 24.53
CA VAL A 611 8.04 26.34 25.16
C VAL A 611 8.13 25.49 26.44
N PRO A 612 7.17 25.56 27.40
CA PRO A 612 7.18 24.69 28.57
C PRO A 612 7.12 23.20 28.23
N GLN A 613 6.26 22.80 27.29
CA GLN A 613 6.15 21.39 26.87
C GLN A 613 7.44 20.88 26.22
N ALA A 614 8.05 21.68 25.35
CA ALA A 614 9.31 21.32 24.69
C ALA A 614 10.49 21.30 25.68
N ARG A 615 10.53 22.21 26.67
CA ARG A 615 11.49 22.18 27.78
C ARG A 615 11.39 20.86 28.56
N ALA A 616 10.18 20.48 28.96
CA ALA A 616 9.94 19.21 29.67
C ALA A 616 10.37 18.00 28.82
N LEU A 617 10.08 18.00 27.52
CA LEU A 617 10.47 16.94 26.60
C LEU A 617 12.00 16.81 26.44
N CYS A 618 12.71 17.94 26.42
CA CYS A 618 14.17 17.99 26.32
C CYS A 618 14.89 17.87 27.67
N GLY A 619 14.18 17.77 28.80
CA GLY A 619 14.77 17.74 30.13
C GLY A 619 15.46 19.06 30.53
N LEU A 620 15.02 20.19 29.98
CA LEU A 620 15.53 21.52 30.28
C LEU A 620 14.62 22.25 31.26
N ASP A 621 15.22 23.15 32.03
CA ASP A 621 14.52 24.11 32.88
C ASP A 621 14.63 25.53 32.29
N GLU A 622 13.89 26.47 32.88
CA GLU A 622 13.88 27.86 32.44
C GLU A 622 15.21 28.59 32.66
N SER A 623 16.03 28.13 33.61
CA SER A 623 17.36 28.67 33.87
C SER A 623 18.37 28.30 32.79
N LYS A 624 18.25 27.12 32.18
CA LYS A 624 19.20 26.59 31.20
C LYS A 624 18.97 27.08 29.79
N ALA A 625 17.72 27.29 29.39
CA ALA A 625 17.39 27.74 28.04
C ALA A 625 16.23 28.74 28.01
N LYS A 626 16.51 29.96 27.55
CA LYS A 626 15.53 31.05 27.40
C LYS A 626 15.35 31.43 25.94
N LEU A 627 14.09 31.59 25.52
CA LEU A 627 13.72 32.18 24.24
C LEU A 627 12.98 33.49 24.52
N SER A 628 13.44 34.57 23.91
CA SER A 628 12.73 35.86 23.99
C SER A 628 11.49 35.89 23.08
N SER A 629 10.55 36.78 23.39
CA SER A 629 9.35 37.00 22.59
C SER A 629 9.67 37.45 21.15
N ASP A 630 10.74 38.22 20.98
CA ASP A 630 11.22 38.66 19.67
C ASP A 630 11.71 37.48 18.80
N VAL A 631 12.40 36.52 19.41
CA VAL A 631 12.82 35.28 18.71
C VAL A 631 11.62 34.46 18.27
N LEU A 632 10.61 34.32 19.14
CA LEU A 632 9.38 33.60 18.79
C LEU A 632 8.63 34.31 17.65
N THR A 633 8.55 35.64 17.70
CA THR A 633 7.94 36.44 16.63
C THR A 633 8.68 36.27 15.31
N LEU A 634 10.02 36.27 15.35
CA LEU A 634 10.86 36.06 14.17
C LEU A 634 10.75 34.62 13.63
N LEU A 635 10.68 33.61 14.50
CA LEU A 635 10.39 32.21 14.14
C LEU A 635 9.04 32.07 13.42
N ILE A 636 8.00 32.71 13.95
CA ILE A 636 6.65 32.69 13.37
C ILE A 636 6.68 33.31 11.97
N LYS A 637 7.32 34.47 11.81
CA LYS A 637 7.34 35.20 10.52
C LYS A 637 8.23 34.55 9.46
N GLN A 638 9.44 34.10 9.83
CA GLN A 638 10.48 33.71 8.87
C GLN A 638 10.65 32.20 8.68
N TYR A 639 10.18 31.38 9.63
CA TYR A 639 10.41 29.93 9.61
C TYR A 639 9.11 29.11 9.58
N CYS A 640 7.96 29.72 9.85
CA CYS A 640 6.67 29.02 9.99
C CYS A 640 5.59 29.59 9.06
N ARG A 641 5.38 28.97 7.89
CA ARG A 641 4.24 29.29 7.00
C ARG A 641 3.16 28.22 7.12
N GLU A 642 2.26 28.40 8.08
CA GLU A 642 1.10 27.51 8.30
C GLU A 642 -0.02 28.26 9.04
N SER A 643 -1.23 27.70 9.05
CA SER A 643 -2.36 28.24 9.85
C SER A 643 -2.32 27.79 11.32
N GLY A 644 -1.77 26.62 11.61
CA GLY A 644 -1.59 26.07 12.96
C GLY A 644 -0.26 26.45 13.63
N VAL A 645 0.13 25.68 14.64
CA VAL A 645 1.39 25.84 15.39
C VAL A 645 2.30 24.60 15.35
N ARG A 646 2.06 23.65 14.44
CA ARG A 646 2.80 22.39 14.36
C ARG A 646 4.25 22.58 13.93
N ASN A 647 4.51 23.37 12.89
CA ASN A 647 5.86 23.74 12.48
C ASN A 647 6.52 24.65 13.52
N LEU A 648 5.76 25.56 14.14
CA LEU A 648 6.27 26.38 15.24
C LEU A 648 6.78 25.52 16.40
N GLN A 649 6.01 24.52 16.83
CA GLN A 649 6.41 23.55 17.84
C GLN A 649 7.71 22.82 17.44
N LYS A 650 7.82 22.35 16.19
CA LYS A 650 9.04 21.69 15.69
C LYS A 650 10.26 22.60 15.75
N GLN A 651 10.12 23.88 15.39
CA GLN A 651 11.24 24.82 15.45
C GLN A 651 11.65 25.13 16.89
N VAL A 652 10.68 25.35 17.79
CA VAL A 652 10.95 25.55 19.22
C VAL A 652 11.68 24.34 19.81
N GLU A 653 11.21 23.12 19.53
CA GLU A 653 11.86 21.89 19.95
C GLU A 653 13.28 21.75 19.36
N LYS A 654 13.48 22.12 18.09
CA LYS A 654 14.80 22.13 17.45
C LYS A 654 15.78 23.08 18.15
N VAL A 655 15.32 24.29 18.47
CA VAL A 655 16.13 25.30 19.19
C VAL A 655 16.50 24.80 20.59
N LEU A 656 15.53 24.28 21.35
CA LEU A 656 15.76 23.77 22.71
C LEU A 656 16.65 22.53 22.71
N ARG A 657 16.46 21.59 21.78
CA ARG A 657 17.32 20.40 21.64
C ARG A 657 18.76 20.77 21.30
N LYS A 658 18.98 21.76 20.43
CA LYS A 658 20.33 22.28 20.16
C LYS A 658 20.92 23.01 21.36
N SER A 659 20.10 23.74 22.11
CA SER A 659 20.53 24.38 23.36
C SER A 659 20.98 23.32 24.38
N ALA A 660 20.20 22.25 24.55
CA ALA A 660 20.58 21.11 25.39
C ALA A 660 21.90 20.48 24.93
N TYR A 661 22.09 20.30 23.63
CA TYR A 661 23.36 19.79 23.08
C TYR A 661 24.54 20.69 23.45
N LYS A 662 24.43 22.02 23.25
CA LYS A 662 25.50 22.96 23.61
C LYS A 662 25.84 22.93 25.10
N ILE A 663 24.83 22.80 25.95
CA ILE A 663 25.01 22.72 27.41
C ILE A 663 25.72 21.42 27.81
N VAL A 664 25.29 20.29 27.25
CA VAL A 664 25.90 18.98 27.53
C VAL A 664 27.32 18.88 26.96
N SER A 665 27.58 19.49 25.81
CA SER A 665 28.92 19.57 25.20
C SER A 665 29.87 20.52 25.95
N GLY A 666 29.37 21.31 26.92
CA GLY A 666 30.17 22.26 27.69
C GLY A 666 30.51 23.56 26.96
N GLU A 667 29.81 23.87 25.86
CA GLU A 667 30.00 25.14 25.12
C GLU A 667 29.44 26.34 25.89
N ALA A 668 28.41 26.12 26.71
CA ALA A 668 27.80 27.14 27.57
C ALA A 668 27.10 26.49 28.77
N GLU A 669 27.08 27.15 29.93
CA GLU A 669 26.32 26.65 31.10
C GLU A 669 24.81 26.94 31.00
N SER A 670 24.45 28.05 30.36
CA SER A 670 23.08 28.45 30.04
C SER A 670 23.06 29.11 28.66
N VAL A 671 22.01 28.86 27.89
CA VAL A 671 21.87 29.34 26.51
C VAL A 671 20.67 30.28 26.42
N GLU A 672 20.95 31.54 26.13
CA GLU A 672 19.93 32.52 25.78
C GLU A 672 19.87 32.69 24.27
N VAL A 673 18.69 32.45 23.70
CA VAL A 673 18.47 32.55 22.25
C VAL A 673 17.96 33.95 21.95
N THR A 674 18.70 34.66 21.10
CA THR A 674 18.43 36.02 20.63
C THR A 674 18.16 36.01 19.11
N PRO A 675 17.56 37.07 18.54
CA PRO A 675 17.27 37.12 17.10
C PRO A 675 18.53 36.96 16.22
N GLU A 676 19.68 37.43 16.72
CA GLU A 676 20.97 37.38 16.02
C GLU A 676 21.56 35.98 16.00
N ASN A 677 21.49 35.24 17.11
CA ASN A 677 22.06 33.90 17.22
C ASN A 677 21.11 32.80 16.73
N LEU A 678 19.84 33.12 16.45
CA LEU A 678 18.83 32.15 16.01
C LEU A 678 19.26 31.37 14.76
N GLN A 679 20.03 32.00 13.86
CA GLN A 679 20.52 31.36 12.65
C GLN A 679 21.43 30.16 12.93
N ASP A 680 22.19 30.17 14.02
CA ASP A 680 23.05 29.05 14.42
C ASP A 680 22.21 27.84 14.90
N PHE A 681 21.06 28.11 15.52
CA PHE A 681 20.13 27.07 15.95
C PHE A 681 19.32 26.53 14.77
N VAL A 682 18.61 27.38 14.04
CA VAL A 682 17.60 26.93 13.08
C VAL A 682 18.16 26.80 11.67
N GLY A 683 19.12 27.65 11.31
CA GLY A 683 19.62 27.86 9.95
C GLY A 683 19.15 29.20 9.36
N LYS A 684 19.43 29.42 8.08
CA LYS A 684 18.98 30.61 7.35
C LYS A 684 17.44 30.71 7.33
N PRO A 685 16.86 31.93 7.33
CA PRO A 685 15.43 32.14 7.15
C PRO A 685 14.87 31.39 5.94
N VAL A 686 13.76 30.68 6.12
CA VAL A 686 13.11 29.91 5.03
C VAL A 686 12.21 30.81 4.19
N PHE A 687 11.58 31.80 4.83
CA PHE A 687 10.67 32.76 4.21
C PHE A 687 11.20 34.17 4.46
N THR A 688 11.47 34.92 3.38
CA THR A 688 12.13 36.22 3.47
C THR A 688 11.17 37.41 3.32
N VAL A 689 10.07 37.30 2.55
CA VAL A 689 8.94 38.25 2.51
C VAL A 689 7.80 37.68 1.65
N GLU A 690 6.52 37.99 1.98
CA GLU A 690 5.35 37.67 1.14
C GLU A 690 5.16 38.66 -0.03
N ARG A 691 5.75 39.84 0.07
CA ARG A 691 5.55 40.93 -0.89
C ARG A 691 6.52 40.76 -2.07
N MET A 692 5.98 40.42 -3.24
CA MET A 692 6.76 40.30 -4.46
C MET A 692 7.13 41.67 -5.06
N TYR A 693 6.28 42.69 -4.82
CA TYR A 693 6.44 44.05 -5.30
C TYR A 693 6.24 45.08 -4.18
N ASP A 694 7.24 45.92 -3.91
CA ASP A 694 7.09 47.05 -2.97
C ASP A 694 6.07 48.06 -3.49
N VAL A 695 6.15 48.37 -4.79
CA VAL A 695 5.18 49.20 -5.52
C VAL A 695 4.63 48.38 -6.68
N THR A 696 3.30 48.26 -6.79
CA THR A 696 2.66 47.49 -7.87
C THR A 696 2.69 48.27 -9.19
N PRO A 697 3.34 47.74 -10.25
CA PRO A 697 3.33 48.39 -11.57
C PRO A 697 1.95 48.27 -12.25
N PRO A 698 1.68 49.07 -13.32
CA PRO A 698 0.48 48.91 -14.11
C PRO A 698 0.32 47.47 -14.63
N GLY A 699 -0.89 46.93 -14.53
CA GLY A 699 -1.19 45.55 -14.92
C GLY A 699 -0.95 44.51 -13.83
N VAL A 700 -0.50 44.90 -12.64
CA VAL A 700 -0.29 44.00 -11.49
C VAL A 700 -1.16 44.41 -10.31
N VAL A 701 -1.96 43.48 -9.80
CA VAL A 701 -2.90 43.73 -8.68
C VAL A 701 -2.80 42.62 -7.64
N MET A 702 -2.87 42.98 -6.36
CA MET A 702 -2.90 42.01 -5.27
C MET A 702 -4.31 41.45 -5.07
N GLY A 703 -4.44 40.13 -5.18
CA GLY A 703 -5.64 39.36 -4.90
C GLY A 703 -5.49 38.49 -3.66
N LEU A 704 -6.62 38.15 -3.04
CA LEU A 704 -6.67 37.23 -1.91
C LEU A 704 -7.17 35.87 -2.33
N ALA A 705 -6.41 34.83 -2.01
CA ALA A 705 -6.75 33.45 -2.30
C ALA A 705 -6.92 32.65 -1.02
N TRP A 706 -7.76 31.62 -1.11
CA TRP A 706 -7.91 30.61 -0.07
C TRP A 706 -7.29 29.30 -0.56
N THR A 707 -6.35 28.78 0.22
CA THR A 707 -5.65 27.52 -0.07
C THR A 707 -5.85 26.55 1.09
N ALA A 708 -5.53 25.27 0.88
CA ALA A 708 -5.55 24.26 1.94
C ALA A 708 -4.63 24.60 3.14
N MET A 709 -3.60 25.45 2.92
CA MET A 709 -2.68 25.90 3.97
C MET A 709 -3.18 27.15 4.71
N GLY A 710 -4.31 27.72 4.28
CA GLY A 710 -4.90 28.97 4.78
C GLY A 710 -4.97 30.05 3.70
N GLY A 711 -5.19 31.29 4.12
CA GLY A 711 -5.22 32.45 3.23
C GLY A 711 -3.82 32.79 2.70
N SER A 712 -3.76 33.14 1.42
CA SER A 712 -2.55 33.60 0.73
C SER A 712 -2.84 34.88 -0.06
N THR A 713 -1.84 35.74 -0.19
CA THR A 713 -1.88 36.89 -1.11
C THR A 713 -1.22 36.49 -2.42
N LEU A 714 -1.89 36.73 -3.53
CA LEU A 714 -1.39 36.45 -4.89
C LEU A 714 -1.32 37.76 -5.67
N PHE A 715 -0.38 37.87 -6.60
CA PHE A 715 -0.31 39.00 -7.52
C PHE A 715 -0.84 38.55 -8.88
N VAL A 716 -1.93 39.12 -9.35
CA VAL A 716 -2.42 38.86 -10.71
C VAL A 716 -1.67 39.79 -11.65
N GLU A 717 -0.94 39.21 -12.59
CA GLU A 717 -0.10 39.93 -13.54
C GLU A 717 -0.72 39.89 -14.93
N THR A 718 -0.74 41.02 -15.60
CA THR A 718 -1.14 41.13 -17.00
C THR A 718 -0.04 41.80 -17.78
N SER A 719 0.30 41.24 -18.94
CA SER A 719 1.35 41.75 -19.81
C SER A 719 0.93 41.70 -21.27
N LEU A 720 1.50 42.59 -22.06
CA LEU A 720 1.30 42.63 -23.50
C LEU A 720 2.19 41.58 -24.18
N ARG A 721 1.58 40.59 -24.84
CA ARG A 721 2.33 39.51 -25.51
C ARG A 721 2.86 39.93 -26.88
N ARG A 722 2.09 40.71 -27.63
CA ARG A 722 2.48 41.23 -28.94
C ARG A 722 2.21 42.73 -29.00
N PRO A 723 3.13 43.54 -29.54
CA PRO A 723 2.86 44.95 -29.82
C PRO A 723 1.60 45.09 -30.68
N GLN A 724 0.86 46.17 -30.48
CA GLN A 724 -0.28 46.48 -31.34
C GLN A 724 0.22 46.83 -32.75
N ASP A 725 -0.23 46.10 -33.77
CA ASP A 725 -0.04 46.46 -35.17
C ASP A 725 -0.94 47.66 -35.49
N LYS A 726 -0.39 48.88 -35.43
CA LYS A 726 -1.13 50.11 -35.77
C LYS A 726 -1.54 50.18 -37.25
N ASP A 727 -0.90 49.37 -38.11
CA ASP A 727 -1.07 49.40 -39.57
C ASP A 727 -1.83 48.18 -40.14
N ALA A 728 -2.37 47.30 -39.29
CA ALA A 728 -3.14 46.16 -39.75
C ALA A 728 -4.52 46.61 -40.27
N LYS A 729 -4.74 46.52 -41.58
CA LYS A 729 -6.06 46.69 -42.19
C LYS A 729 -6.96 45.49 -41.84
N GLY A 730 -7.67 45.61 -40.72
CA GLY A 730 -8.72 44.69 -40.26
C GLY A 730 -8.87 44.72 -38.75
N ASP A 731 -10.11 44.68 -38.26
CA ASP A 731 -10.43 44.55 -36.83
C ASP A 731 -10.07 43.13 -36.35
N LYS A 732 -8.79 42.86 -36.14
CA LYS A 732 -8.34 41.62 -35.52
C LYS A 732 -8.70 41.67 -34.03
N ASP A 733 -9.51 40.72 -33.59
CA ASP A 733 -9.86 40.60 -32.17
C ASP A 733 -8.64 40.15 -31.36
N GLY A 734 -8.44 40.80 -30.22
CA GLY A 734 -7.37 40.50 -29.28
C GLY A 734 -7.53 39.12 -28.65
N SER A 735 -6.42 38.46 -28.32
CA SER A 735 -6.44 37.15 -27.64
C SER A 735 -6.02 37.26 -26.18
N LEU A 736 -6.62 36.44 -25.32
CA LEU A 736 -6.19 36.27 -23.92
C LEU A 736 -5.52 34.90 -23.74
N GLU A 737 -4.26 34.91 -23.34
CA GLU A 737 -3.55 33.72 -22.88
C GLU A 737 -3.48 33.70 -21.35
N VAL A 738 -3.75 32.55 -20.75
CA VAL A 738 -3.87 32.43 -19.29
C VAL A 738 -2.91 31.34 -18.79
N THR A 739 -2.02 31.68 -17.87
CA THR A 739 -1.05 30.73 -17.27
C THR A 739 -1.03 30.79 -15.74
N GLY A 740 -0.44 29.78 -15.10
CA GLY A 740 -0.35 29.69 -13.63
C GLY A 740 -1.04 28.47 -13.00
N GLN A 741 -1.20 27.37 -13.75
CA GLN A 741 -1.91 26.15 -13.32
C GLN A 741 -3.33 26.43 -12.81
N LEU A 742 -4.10 27.20 -13.59
CA LEU A 742 -5.49 27.49 -13.29
C LEU A 742 -6.40 26.31 -13.63
N GLY A 743 -7.34 25.99 -12.75
CA GLY A 743 -8.41 25.02 -13.01
C GLY A 743 -9.45 25.54 -14.02
N GLU A 744 -10.42 24.70 -14.38
CA GLU A 744 -11.43 25.04 -15.40
C GLU A 744 -12.34 26.19 -14.95
N VAL A 745 -12.74 26.23 -13.67
CA VAL A 745 -13.60 27.30 -13.14
C VAL A 745 -12.87 28.65 -13.18
N MET A 746 -11.58 28.63 -12.86
CA MET A 746 -10.78 29.85 -12.89
C MET A 746 -10.50 30.34 -14.32
N LYS A 747 -10.32 29.45 -15.30
CA LYS A 747 -10.24 29.83 -16.73
C LYS A 747 -11.53 30.45 -17.23
N GLU A 748 -12.68 29.92 -16.82
CA GLU A 748 -13.99 30.49 -17.13
C GLU A 748 -14.15 31.88 -16.49
N SER A 749 -13.81 32.02 -15.21
CA SER A 749 -13.80 33.30 -14.51
C SER A 749 -12.92 34.35 -15.21
N ALA A 750 -11.73 33.96 -15.69
CA ALA A 750 -10.86 34.85 -16.45
C ALA A 750 -11.48 35.31 -17.79
N ARG A 751 -12.22 34.44 -18.48
CA ARG A 751 -12.94 34.81 -19.71
C ARG A 751 -14.08 35.79 -19.42
N ILE A 752 -14.87 35.53 -18.38
CA ILE A 752 -15.96 36.42 -17.94
C ILE A 752 -15.41 37.80 -17.56
N ALA A 753 -14.33 37.82 -16.76
CA ALA A 753 -13.63 39.04 -16.37
C ALA A 753 -13.11 39.81 -17.60
N TYR A 754 -12.52 39.13 -18.59
CA TYR A 754 -12.05 39.75 -19.82
C TYR A 754 -13.18 40.35 -20.67
N THR A 755 -14.30 39.62 -20.83
CA THR A 755 -15.49 40.11 -21.53
C THR A 755 -16.06 41.35 -20.85
N PHE A 756 -16.19 41.32 -19.52
CA PHE A 756 -16.67 42.46 -18.76
C PHE A 756 -15.68 43.65 -18.82
N ALA A 757 -14.37 43.42 -18.68
CA ALA A 757 -13.35 44.47 -18.77
C ALA A 757 -13.39 45.20 -20.11
N ARG A 758 -13.57 44.47 -21.23
CA ARG A 758 -13.78 45.06 -22.57
C ARG A 758 -15.02 45.95 -22.59
N ALA A 759 -16.16 45.42 -22.16
CA ALA A 759 -17.42 46.17 -22.15
C ALA A 759 -17.37 47.41 -21.26
N PHE A 760 -16.74 47.30 -20.09
CA PHE A 760 -16.57 48.39 -19.14
C PHE A 760 -15.67 49.50 -19.71
N LEU A 761 -14.53 49.13 -20.31
CA LEU A 761 -13.61 50.10 -20.92
C LEU A 761 -14.27 50.84 -22.09
N MET A 762 -15.08 50.16 -22.90
CA MET A 762 -15.82 50.80 -24.00
C MET A 762 -16.81 51.88 -23.51
N GLN A 763 -17.37 51.72 -22.31
CA GLN A 763 -18.27 52.72 -21.71
C GLN A 763 -17.50 53.86 -21.04
N HIS A 764 -16.40 53.55 -20.36
CA HIS A 764 -15.66 54.51 -19.54
C HIS A 764 -14.62 55.31 -20.33
N ALA A 765 -13.91 54.67 -21.27
CA ALA A 765 -12.92 55.30 -22.14
C ALA A 765 -13.08 54.82 -23.60
N PRO A 766 -14.10 55.32 -24.33
CA PRO A 766 -14.45 54.82 -25.67
C PRO A 766 -13.33 54.95 -26.73
N ALA A 767 -12.38 55.87 -26.52
CA ALA A 767 -11.22 56.05 -27.39
C ALA A 767 -10.14 54.97 -27.18
N ASN A 768 -10.19 54.23 -26.07
CA ASN A 768 -9.19 53.26 -25.70
C ASN A 768 -9.58 51.84 -26.13
N ASN A 769 -9.11 51.43 -27.31
CA ASN A 769 -9.36 50.10 -27.86
C ASN A 769 -8.35 49.03 -27.42
N TYR A 770 -7.54 49.30 -26.39
CA TYR A 770 -6.42 48.44 -26.01
C TYR A 770 -6.83 46.99 -25.72
N LEU A 771 -7.87 46.76 -24.91
CA LEU A 771 -8.37 45.41 -24.60
C LEU A 771 -9.08 44.71 -25.76
N VAL A 772 -9.48 45.45 -26.80
CA VAL A 772 -10.22 44.89 -27.94
C VAL A 772 -9.24 44.35 -28.99
N THR A 773 -8.11 45.02 -29.22
CA THR A 773 -7.21 44.71 -30.35
C THR A 773 -5.90 44.05 -29.94
N SER A 774 -5.53 44.08 -28.64
CA SER A 774 -4.23 43.59 -28.20
C SER A 774 -4.22 42.12 -27.77
N HIS A 775 -3.06 41.47 -27.88
CA HIS A 775 -2.84 40.12 -27.37
C HIS A 775 -2.27 40.21 -25.95
N ILE A 776 -3.07 39.80 -24.95
CA ILE A 776 -2.76 39.93 -23.52
C ILE A 776 -2.43 38.56 -22.93
N HIS A 777 -1.45 38.55 -22.04
CA HIS A 777 -1.09 37.40 -21.21
C HIS A 777 -1.46 37.70 -19.76
N LEU A 778 -2.39 36.92 -19.20
CA LEU A 778 -2.72 36.90 -17.78
C LEU A 778 -1.94 35.78 -17.08
N HIS A 779 -1.12 36.14 -16.09
CA HIS A 779 -0.37 35.21 -15.27
C HIS A 779 -0.79 35.29 -13.80
N VAL A 780 -0.95 34.13 -13.17
CA VAL A 780 -1.12 34.04 -11.71
C VAL A 780 0.04 33.22 -11.11
N PRO A 781 1.05 33.86 -10.51
CA PRO A 781 2.31 33.27 -10.04
C PRO A 781 2.10 32.34 -8.83
N GLU A 782 3.01 31.39 -8.61
CA GLU A 782 2.83 30.14 -7.81
C GLU A 782 2.18 28.99 -8.60
N GLY A 783 2.71 28.70 -9.79
CA GLY A 783 2.22 27.63 -10.68
C GLY A 783 2.60 26.21 -10.25
N ALA A 784 2.67 25.91 -8.96
CA ALA A 784 2.84 24.54 -8.42
C ALA A 784 1.64 24.12 -7.56
N THR A 785 0.85 25.09 -7.10
CA THR A 785 -0.41 24.86 -6.36
C THR A 785 -1.58 25.10 -7.30
N PRO A 786 -2.47 24.12 -7.52
CA PRO A 786 -3.67 24.31 -8.32
C PRO A 786 -4.52 25.45 -7.75
N LYS A 787 -4.96 26.35 -8.61
CA LYS A 787 -5.84 27.47 -8.24
C LYS A 787 -7.14 27.34 -8.98
N ASP A 788 -8.17 26.94 -8.25
CA ASP A 788 -9.50 26.74 -8.80
C ASP A 788 -10.52 27.44 -7.91
N GLY A 789 -11.23 28.42 -8.48
CA GLY A 789 -12.21 29.23 -7.76
C GLY A 789 -12.43 30.61 -8.41
N PRO A 790 -13.68 31.07 -8.56
CA PRO A 790 -14.00 32.30 -9.30
C PRO A 790 -13.73 33.59 -8.51
N SER A 791 -13.24 33.49 -7.27
CA SER A 791 -13.11 34.61 -6.32
C SER A 791 -12.04 35.68 -6.68
N ALA A 792 -11.30 35.46 -7.75
CA ALA A 792 -10.33 36.42 -8.30
C ALA A 792 -10.88 37.20 -9.50
N GLY A 793 -12.16 37.06 -9.83
CA GLY A 793 -12.81 37.77 -10.95
C GLY A 793 -12.55 39.28 -10.93
N CYS A 794 -12.85 39.96 -9.81
CA CYS A 794 -12.61 41.40 -9.68
C CYS A 794 -11.12 41.77 -9.83
N THR A 795 -10.20 40.99 -9.24
CA THR A 795 -8.74 41.23 -9.33
C THR A 795 -8.25 41.19 -10.78
N ILE A 796 -8.77 40.25 -11.58
CA ILE A 796 -8.41 40.11 -12.99
C ILE A 796 -8.92 41.31 -13.80
N VAL A 797 -10.17 41.74 -13.58
CA VAL A 797 -10.72 42.93 -14.26
C VAL A 797 -9.87 44.16 -13.94
N THR A 798 -9.48 44.37 -12.68
CA THR A 798 -8.67 45.52 -12.29
C THR A 798 -7.27 45.48 -12.88
N ALA A 799 -6.63 44.31 -12.93
CA ALA A 799 -5.32 44.16 -13.59
C ALA A 799 -5.40 44.48 -15.08
N LEU A 800 -6.41 43.96 -15.78
CA LEU A 800 -6.63 44.24 -17.21
C LEU A 800 -6.89 45.73 -17.48
N LEU A 801 -7.72 46.39 -16.66
CA LEU A 801 -7.99 47.83 -16.80
C LEU A 801 -6.76 48.67 -16.46
N SER A 802 -6.00 48.30 -15.43
CA SER A 802 -4.74 48.96 -15.07
C SER A 802 -3.72 48.90 -16.21
N LEU A 803 -3.57 47.74 -16.86
CA LEU A 803 -2.71 47.58 -18.03
C LEU A 803 -3.19 48.43 -19.21
N ALA A 804 -4.49 48.42 -19.49
CA ALA A 804 -5.08 49.14 -20.63
C ALA A 804 -5.02 50.67 -20.46
N MET A 805 -5.13 51.17 -19.23
CA MET A 805 -5.03 52.61 -18.92
C MET A 805 -3.58 53.06 -18.70
N GLY A 806 -2.64 52.13 -18.51
CA GLY A 806 -1.26 52.44 -18.15
C GLY A 806 -1.11 53.05 -16.75
N ARG A 807 -2.14 52.91 -15.90
CA ARG A 807 -2.19 53.50 -14.56
C ARG A 807 -2.05 52.42 -13.48
N PRO A 808 -1.13 52.56 -12.52
CA PRO A 808 -1.01 51.61 -11.42
C PRO A 808 -2.22 51.74 -10.47
N VAL A 809 -2.59 50.64 -9.81
CA VAL A 809 -3.62 50.65 -8.77
C VAL A 809 -3.13 51.32 -7.48
N ARG A 810 -4.07 51.73 -6.62
CA ARG A 810 -3.78 52.17 -5.25
C ARG A 810 -2.88 51.16 -4.53
N GLN A 811 -1.80 51.65 -3.92
CA GLN A 811 -0.84 50.81 -3.21
C GLN A 811 -1.46 50.22 -1.93
N ASN A 812 -1.01 49.03 -1.53
CA ASN A 812 -1.53 48.29 -0.36
C ASN A 812 -3.04 47.99 -0.43
N LEU A 813 -3.57 47.82 -1.65
CA LEU A 813 -4.93 47.40 -1.92
C LEU A 813 -4.96 45.90 -2.22
N ALA A 814 -5.78 45.14 -1.50
CA ALA A 814 -6.10 43.75 -1.83
C ALA A 814 -7.61 43.58 -2.04
N MET A 815 -8.00 42.72 -2.97
CA MET A 815 -9.41 42.49 -3.27
C MET A 815 -9.74 41.03 -3.51
N THR A 816 -11.00 40.66 -3.30
CA THR A 816 -11.56 39.35 -3.64
C THR A 816 -13.04 39.52 -3.94
N GLY A 817 -13.56 38.73 -4.88
CA GLY A 817 -14.93 38.84 -5.34
C GLY A 817 -15.07 38.18 -6.71
N GLU A 818 -16.12 37.39 -6.86
CA GLU A 818 -16.51 36.86 -8.16
C GLU A 818 -17.24 37.95 -8.96
N VAL A 819 -16.96 38.04 -10.26
CA VAL A 819 -17.54 39.05 -11.14
C VAL A 819 -18.48 38.40 -12.15
N SER A 820 -19.69 38.94 -12.28
CA SER A 820 -20.64 38.56 -13.33
C SER A 820 -20.38 39.35 -14.62
N LEU A 821 -20.87 38.86 -15.76
CA LEU A 821 -20.87 39.58 -17.04
C LEU A 821 -21.51 40.98 -16.97
N THR A 822 -22.42 41.20 -16.02
CA THR A 822 -23.09 42.48 -15.80
C THR A 822 -22.30 43.45 -14.91
N GLY A 823 -21.23 42.99 -14.25
CA GLY A 823 -20.43 43.77 -13.31
C GLY A 823 -20.86 43.65 -11.84
N LYS A 824 -21.86 42.83 -11.51
CA LYS A 824 -22.18 42.49 -10.11
C LYS A 824 -21.06 41.69 -9.45
N ILE A 825 -20.81 41.99 -8.18
CA ILE A 825 -19.83 41.29 -7.35
C ILE A 825 -20.57 40.30 -6.44
N LEU A 826 -20.25 39.01 -6.59
CA LEU A 826 -20.88 37.92 -5.85
C LEU A 826 -20.07 37.56 -4.58
N PRO A 827 -20.73 37.04 -3.52
CA PRO A 827 -20.08 36.65 -2.28
C PRO A 827 -19.05 35.54 -2.50
N VAL A 828 -18.02 35.54 -1.66
CA VAL A 828 -16.93 34.55 -1.68
C VAL A 828 -16.71 33.94 -0.30
N GLY A 829 -16.25 32.69 -0.27
CA GLY A 829 -15.87 32.03 0.98
C GLY A 829 -14.49 32.44 1.50
N GLY A 830 -14.21 32.04 2.75
CA GLY A 830 -12.88 32.14 3.37
C GLY A 830 -12.47 33.56 3.78
N ILE A 831 -13.42 34.42 4.16
CA ILE A 831 -13.16 35.83 4.50
C ILE A 831 -12.20 35.96 5.69
N LYS A 832 -12.33 35.11 6.71
CA LYS A 832 -11.43 35.08 7.87
C LYS A 832 -9.98 34.81 7.45
N GLU A 833 -9.76 33.79 6.64
CA GLU A 833 -8.42 33.40 6.19
C GLU A 833 -7.82 34.46 5.25
N LYS A 834 -8.62 35.00 4.35
CA LYS A 834 -8.21 36.03 3.39
C LYS A 834 -7.83 37.35 4.08
N THR A 835 -8.59 37.77 5.09
CA THR A 835 -8.29 38.98 5.89
C THR A 835 -7.02 38.82 6.72
N ILE A 836 -6.80 37.65 7.33
CA ILE A 836 -5.56 37.32 8.04
C ILE A 836 -4.36 37.37 7.08
N ALA A 837 -4.50 36.85 5.86
CA ALA A 837 -3.45 36.90 4.85
C ALA A 837 -3.15 38.35 4.42
N ALA A 838 -4.17 39.15 4.17
CA ALA A 838 -4.03 40.58 3.84
C ALA A 838 -3.27 41.32 4.95
N LYS A 839 -3.65 41.13 6.21
CA LYS A 839 -2.99 41.76 7.35
C LYS A 839 -1.54 41.35 7.50
N ARG A 840 -1.24 40.05 7.29
CA ARG A 840 0.12 39.51 7.33
C ARG A 840 1.02 40.09 6.24
N ALA A 841 0.48 40.30 5.04
CA ALA A 841 1.16 40.93 3.92
C ALA A 841 1.30 42.46 4.05
N GLY A 842 0.78 43.05 5.13
CA GLY A 842 0.84 44.49 5.37
C GLY A 842 -0.12 45.31 4.50
N VAL A 843 -1.21 44.71 4.05
CA VAL A 843 -2.28 45.40 3.31
C VAL A 843 -3.01 46.35 4.25
N THR A 844 -3.25 47.58 3.80
CA THR A 844 -3.97 48.60 4.57
C THR A 844 -5.42 48.74 4.13
N CYS A 845 -5.73 48.45 2.86
CA CYS A 845 -7.06 48.59 2.28
C CYS A 845 -7.52 47.25 1.66
N ILE A 846 -8.69 46.76 2.05
CA ILE A 846 -9.31 45.54 1.53
C ILE A 846 -10.67 45.83 0.89
N VAL A 847 -10.94 45.21 -0.25
CA VAL A 847 -12.24 45.27 -0.93
C VAL A 847 -12.91 43.89 -0.87
N LEU A 848 -14.12 43.84 -0.32
CA LEU A 848 -14.91 42.63 -0.12
C LEU A 848 -16.31 42.79 -0.72
N PRO A 849 -16.97 41.70 -1.16
CA PRO A 849 -18.37 41.76 -1.58
C PRO A 849 -19.29 42.21 -0.45
N ALA A 850 -20.33 42.98 -0.76
CA ALA A 850 -21.26 43.53 0.24
C ALA A 850 -21.99 42.44 1.04
N GLU A 851 -22.30 41.31 0.42
CA GLU A 851 -22.95 40.18 1.09
C GLU A 851 -22.07 39.52 2.17
N ASN A 852 -20.74 39.62 2.05
CA ASN A 852 -19.78 39.11 3.03
C ASN A 852 -19.59 40.04 4.25
N LYS A 853 -20.36 41.12 4.35
CA LYS A 853 -20.31 42.06 5.48
C LYS A 853 -20.62 41.37 6.82
N LYS A 854 -21.50 40.37 6.82
CA LYS A 854 -21.82 39.56 8.01
C LYS A 854 -20.59 38.78 8.48
N ASP A 855 -19.97 38.04 7.56
CA ASP A 855 -18.79 37.20 7.85
C ASP A 855 -17.59 38.02 8.34
N PHE A 856 -17.45 39.27 7.87
CA PHE A 856 -16.36 40.15 8.28
C PHE A 856 -16.55 40.72 9.70
N TYR A 857 -17.78 41.08 10.09
CA TYR A 857 -18.03 41.62 11.43
C TYR A 857 -17.95 40.57 12.55
N ASP A 858 -18.11 39.30 12.21
CA ASP A 858 -17.89 38.19 13.14
C ASP A 858 -16.40 37.97 13.47
N LEU A 859 -15.48 38.68 12.80
CA LEU A 859 -14.05 38.62 13.08
C LEU A 859 -13.67 39.38 14.35
N ALA A 860 -12.69 38.87 15.07
CA ALA A 860 -12.17 39.51 16.26
C ALA A 860 -11.55 40.89 15.96
N ALA A 861 -11.69 41.84 16.89
CA ALA A 861 -11.28 43.23 16.72
C ALA A 861 -9.81 43.38 16.31
N PHE A 862 -8.90 42.57 16.85
CA PHE A 862 -7.48 42.64 16.50
C PHE A 862 -7.15 42.24 15.05
N ILE A 863 -8.07 41.54 14.36
CA ILE A 863 -7.93 41.19 12.93
C ILE A 863 -8.36 42.37 12.06
N THR A 864 -9.42 43.07 12.47
CA THR A 864 -10.03 44.17 11.72
C THR A 864 -9.39 45.53 12.03
N GLU A 865 -8.71 45.66 13.17
CA GLU A 865 -8.03 46.89 13.58
C GLU A 865 -6.89 47.26 12.62
N GLY A 866 -6.86 48.51 12.18
CA GLY A 866 -5.87 49.02 11.22
C GLY A 866 -6.00 48.43 9.81
N LEU A 867 -7.21 48.03 9.40
CA LEU A 867 -7.55 47.65 8.03
C LEU A 867 -8.77 48.48 7.57
N GLU A 868 -8.61 49.25 6.50
CA GLU A 868 -9.68 49.97 5.82
C GLU A 868 -10.44 48.98 4.94
N VAL A 869 -11.76 48.84 5.14
CA VAL A 869 -12.58 47.82 4.47
C VAL A 869 -13.69 48.47 3.67
N HIS A 870 -13.72 48.19 2.37
CA HIS A 870 -14.78 48.63 1.47
C HIS A 870 -15.64 47.46 1.04
N PHE A 871 -16.95 47.59 1.24
CA PHE A 871 -17.95 46.61 0.84
C PHE A 871 -18.61 47.05 -0.46
N VAL A 872 -18.55 46.20 -1.48
CA VAL A 872 -18.98 46.55 -2.85
C VAL A 872 -20.04 45.60 -3.39
N GLU A 873 -21.01 46.13 -4.11
CA GLU A 873 -22.05 45.37 -4.83
C GLU A 873 -21.77 45.29 -6.33
N HIS A 874 -21.14 46.33 -6.87
CA HIS A 874 -20.90 46.47 -8.30
C HIS A 874 -19.45 46.90 -8.59
N TYR A 875 -18.89 46.40 -9.69
CA TYR A 875 -17.48 46.65 -10.04
C TYR A 875 -17.13 48.14 -10.21
N ARG A 876 -18.10 49.00 -10.52
CA ARG A 876 -17.89 50.46 -10.59
C ARG A 876 -17.28 51.01 -9.31
N GLU A 877 -17.78 50.57 -8.15
CA GLU A 877 -17.27 50.99 -6.84
C GLU A 877 -15.82 50.54 -6.65
N ILE A 878 -15.48 49.32 -7.10
CA ILE A 878 -14.09 48.81 -7.07
C ILE A 878 -13.19 49.71 -7.92
N PHE A 879 -13.63 50.11 -9.11
CA PHE A 879 -12.87 50.97 -10.00
C PHE A 879 -12.57 52.33 -9.34
N ASP A 880 -13.57 52.97 -8.75
CA ASP A 880 -13.43 54.27 -8.10
C ASP A 880 -12.47 54.22 -6.90
N ILE A 881 -12.50 53.12 -6.12
CA ILE A 881 -11.60 52.91 -4.97
C ILE A 881 -10.17 52.56 -5.42
N ALA A 882 -10.03 51.77 -6.49
CA ALA A 882 -8.75 51.30 -6.99
C ALA A 882 -7.97 52.38 -7.76
N PHE A 883 -8.68 53.32 -8.38
CA PHE A 883 -8.13 54.43 -9.17
C PHE A 883 -8.68 55.79 -8.69
N PRO A 884 -8.26 56.29 -7.52
CA PRO A 884 -8.71 57.59 -7.02
C PRO A 884 -8.32 58.74 -7.98
N GLU A 885 -9.22 59.71 -8.20
CA GLU A 885 -9.10 60.78 -9.20
C GLU A 885 -7.99 61.84 -8.92
N GLU A 886 -7.23 61.72 -7.84
CA GLU A 886 -6.25 62.75 -7.39
C GLU A 886 -4.97 62.88 -8.25
N GLN A 887 -4.83 62.16 -9.37
CA GLN A 887 -3.68 62.33 -10.27
C GLN A 887 -3.96 63.12 -11.55
N ALA A 888 -5.21 63.51 -11.82
CA ALA A 888 -5.50 64.41 -12.94
C ALA A 888 -4.94 65.83 -12.70
N GLU A 889 -4.85 66.30 -11.45
CA GLU A 889 -4.24 67.59 -11.11
C GLU A 889 -2.70 67.55 -11.08
N ALA A 890 -2.10 66.42 -10.70
CA ALA A 890 -0.64 66.27 -10.67
C ALA A 890 -0.03 66.16 -12.07
N GLU A 891 -0.71 65.50 -13.01
CA GLU A 891 -0.29 65.47 -14.43
C GLU A 891 -0.54 66.82 -15.13
N ALA A 892 -1.60 67.56 -14.76
CA ALA A 892 -1.82 68.91 -15.27
C ALA A 892 -0.74 69.91 -14.81
N LEU A 893 -0.30 69.83 -13.55
CA LEU A 893 0.77 70.67 -13.00
C LEU A 893 2.18 70.29 -13.50
N ALA A 894 2.38 69.07 -13.97
CA ALA A 894 3.66 68.62 -14.55
C ALA A 894 3.81 68.96 -16.04
N VAL A 895 2.71 69.30 -16.74
CA VAL A 895 2.73 69.77 -18.14
C VAL A 895 2.88 71.30 -18.23
N GLU A 896 2.65 72.03 -17.13
CA GLU A 896 2.87 73.49 -17.03
C GLU A 896 4.24 73.90 -16.43
N ARG A 897 5.15 72.95 -16.17
CA ARG A 897 6.56 73.21 -15.82
C ARG A 897 7.49 72.62 -16.86
#